data_AF-A0A0R3R0H0-F1
#
_entry.id   AF-A0A0R3R0H0-F1
#
_cell.length_a   1.000
_cell.length_b   1.000
_cell.length_c   1.000
_cell.angle_alpha   90.00
_cell.angle_beta   90.00
_cell.angle_gamma   90.00
#
_symmetry.space_group_name_H-M   'P 1'
#
loop_
_entity.id
_entity.type
_entity.pdbx_description
1 polymer ?
#
loop_
_entity_poly.entity_id
_entity_poly.type
_entity_poly.pdbx_seq_one_letter_code
_entity_poly.pdbx_strand_id
1 'polypeptide(L)'
;LFDHPNLIFAVNDIVFNLLAALLQPPADNLLLLKVGQLIAGTLPVPDSYQDETSYAFSIADIQTALFANKYSPHFDRLLYDIYVRSRILNIIANTLAHSSVNNNLLLCDLVVKTLGFDWVLALFTSGVHCTTVVLGLRILLALLKHDHLMQKFREGSANGGWLTDADSFVRNRAAVLLGFSVSAYGGNVGAHVDINPELSECSGFIMLEHLLHYHYEKPQCYLAMLALLVGQPVSSITLVDNFSLDLIWSHVFGLSLSSSVSEAVSGIEVCCEAVIPLLSMVRAAVHATVESPHNDNRLVYSSTVIQMFTFLYQNCPNFCNLCHTEEFITYLFCVLVPLDVMESSTIRDENSLSPPSYDMHAVLEETCCRSILDLIKRILYEDIYRSHGAKPDSLLDALIENIPEYGYSRRFCTFVLSENLSLCMEYMIATDVLLESEKTSTAATCGTSTATSAVLLANFAYFASRIVDCVWSGIYVGETSRVLSFLLKGLALTRRNDPKSVSYDSLMHSLDRTILFLLSRPIDNATGQKLEKRLHFPTVLSIPKTFFAAITVAVQMSILNTLSEIILYRNVILSPTHNDPLFFGSLTHLLFMLSVTPDILPRKEGLSNLDRGSAQVALCASQVWKEVCAMKRNLLEEVFRSGFVAELNAARALLSHAASLQWLSFVDSQMNSCAPKSAMQFQQQLQSRITKVATGLQRLAIRKTLSTSSSVCSFTFSRQPNVTTEVSSENMR
;
A
#
# COMPACT_ATOMS: atom_id res chain seq x y z
N LEU A 1 -25.24 -39.22 10.10
CA LEU A 1 -23.85 -38.85 10.47
C LEU A 1 -23.84 -37.61 11.35
N PHE A 2 -24.48 -36.50 10.94
CA PHE A 2 -24.50 -35.27 11.73
C PHE A 2 -25.15 -35.37 13.12
N ASP A 3 -26.40 -35.85 13.22
CA ASP A 3 -27.13 -35.86 14.51
C ASP A 3 -26.72 -37.01 15.43
N HIS A 4 -26.18 -38.08 14.84
CA HIS A 4 -25.81 -39.31 15.55
C HIS A 4 -24.37 -39.70 15.18
N PRO A 5 -23.36 -39.01 15.74
CA PRO A 5 -21.98 -39.17 15.32
C PRO A 5 -21.40 -40.54 15.71
N ASN A 6 -21.90 -41.16 16.78
CA ASN A 6 -21.50 -42.50 17.24
C ASN A 6 -21.74 -43.61 16.20
N LEU A 7 -22.64 -43.40 15.23
CA LEU A 7 -22.89 -44.37 14.16
C LEU A 7 -21.67 -44.59 13.26
N ILE A 8 -20.71 -43.67 13.24
CA ILE A 8 -19.49 -43.81 12.44
C ILE A 8 -18.69 -45.07 12.82
N PHE A 9 -18.73 -45.48 14.10
CA PHE A 9 -18.03 -46.67 14.56
C PHE A 9 -18.69 -47.99 14.13
N ALA A 10 -19.96 -47.93 13.72
CA ALA A 10 -20.71 -49.08 13.21
C ALA A 10 -20.62 -49.19 11.69
N VAL A 11 -20.68 -48.05 10.99
CA VAL A 11 -20.74 -48.02 9.52
C VAL A 11 -19.36 -47.82 8.87
N ASN A 12 -18.37 -47.34 9.62
CA ASN A 12 -16.98 -47.15 9.19
C ASN A 12 -16.89 -46.43 7.82
N ASP A 13 -16.05 -46.93 6.89
CA ASP A 13 -15.86 -46.35 5.56
C ASP A 13 -17.01 -46.59 4.56
N ILE A 14 -18.02 -47.41 4.90
CA ILE A 14 -19.10 -47.78 3.98
C ILE A 14 -19.90 -46.55 3.56
N VAL A 15 -20.16 -45.61 4.49
CA VAL A 15 -20.90 -44.37 4.17
C VAL A 15 -20.15 -43.51 3.16
N PHE A 16 -18.83 -43.39 3.32
CA PHE A 16 -18.00 -42.58 2.42
C PHE A 16 -17.93 -43.19 1.02
N ASN A 17 -17.85 -44.52 0.90
CA ASN A 17 -17.91 -45.20 -0.40
C ASN A 17 -19.26 -45.03 -1.08
N LEU A 18 -20.37 -45.08 -0.32
CA LEU A 18 -21.71 -44.82 -0.84
C LEU A 18 -21.84 -43.37 -1.33
N LEU A 19 -21.38 -42.39 -0.53
CA LEU A 19 -21.35 -40.99 -0.93
C LEU A 19 -20.51 -40.77 -2.20
N ALA A 20 -19.34 -41.41 -2.31
CA ALA A 20 -18.50 -41.34 -3.49
C ALA A 20 -19.21 -41.88 -4.74
N ALA A 21 -19.98 -42.96 -4.61
CA ALA A 21 -20.77 -43.51 -5.72
C ALA A 21 -21.94 -42.59 -6.11
N LEU A 22 -22.62 -41.98 -5.14
CA LEU A 22 -23.77 -41.10 -5.37
C LEU A 22 -23.40 -39.71 -5.91
N LEU A 23 -22.17 -39.26 -5.66
CA LEU A 23 -21.65 -37.99 -6.17
C LEU A 23 -21.03 -38.11 -7.58
N GLN A 24 -20.96 -39.30 -8.16
CA GLN A 24 -20.51 -39.47 -9.56
C GLN A 24 -21.54 -38.89 -10.54
N PRO A 25 -21.10 -38.30 -11.67
CA PRO A 25 -21.99 -37.79 -12.70
C PRO A 25 -22.88 -38.89 -13.33
N PRO A 26 -24.19 -38.64 -13.56
CA PRO A 26 -24.94 -37.43 -13.19
C PRO A 26 -25.30 -37.44 -11.70
N ALA A 27 -24.76 -36.49 -10.94
CA ALA A 27 -25.04 -36.37 -9.50
C ALA A 27 -26.40 -35.70 -9.26
N ASP A 28 -27.11 -36.12 -8.22
CA ASP A 28 -28.38 -35.50 -7.81
C ASP A 28 -28.14 -34.17 -7.09
N ASN A 29 -28.77 -33.10 -7.58
CA ASN A 29 -28.70 -31.75 -7.02
C ASN A 29 -29.10 -31.72 -5.54
N LEU A 30 -30.13 -32.46 -5.14
CA LEU A 30 -30.62 -32.45 -3.76
C LEU A 30 -29.62 -33.14 -2.81
N LEU A 31 -29.00 -34.23 -3.28
CA LEU A 31 -27.96 -34.91 -2.54
C LEU A 31 -26.73 -34.01 -2.38
N LEU A 32 -26.31 -33.34 -3.45
CA LEU A 32 -25.20 -32.39 -3.41
C LEU A 32 -25.48 -31.23 -2.45
N LEU A 33 -26.69 -30.66 -2.48
CA LEU A 33 -27.12 -29.59 -1.57
C LEU A 33 -27.01 -30.04 -0.10
N LYS A 34 -27.56 -31.21 0.24
CA LYS A 34 -27.50 -31.76 1.61
C LYS A 34 -26.08 -32.03 2.07
N VAL A 35 -25.22 -32.52 1.18
CA VAL A 35 -23.79 -32.75 1.46
C VAL A 35 -23.07 -31.42 1.68
N GLY A 36 -23.34 -30.40 0.87
CA GLY A 36 -22.77 -29.07 1.03
C GLY A 36 -23.19 -28.39 2.33
N GLN A 37 -24.47 -28.49 2.70
CA GLN A 37 -25.01 -27.99 3.97
C GLN A 37 -24.43 -28.73 5.18
N LEU A 38 -24.25 -30.06 5.07
CA LEU A 38 -23.58 -30.86 6.09
C LEU A 38 -22.16 -30.35 6.34
N ILE A 39 -21.38 -30.11 5.28
CA ILE A 39 -20.02 -29.58 5.37
C ILE A 39 -20.03 -28.20 6.03
N ALA A 40 -20.90 -27.30 5.56
CA ALA A 40 -21.01 -25.95 6.11
C ALA A 40 -21.35 -25.98 7.62
N GLY A 41 -22.23 -26.89 8.05
CA GLY A 41 -22.60 -27.04 9.46
C GLY A 41 -21.53 -27.65 10.37
N THR A 42 -20.41 -28.13 9.80
CA THR A 42 -19.25 -28.61 10.57
C THR A 42 -18.14 -27.57 10.70
N LEU A 43 -18.21 -26.44 9.98
CA LEU A 43 -17.20 -25.38 10.05
C LEU A 43 -17.22 -24.66 11.41
N PRO A 44 -16.04 -24.17 11.88
CA PRO A 44 -15.96 -23.39 13.10
C PRO A 44 -16.75 -22.09 12.94
N VAL A 45 -17.39 -21.66 14.03
CA VAL A 45 -18.10 -20.39 14.06
C VAL A 45 -17.09 -19.29 14.40
N PRO A 46 -17.08 -18.15 13.68
CA PRO A 46 -16.25 -17.00 14.05
C PRO A 46 -16.48 -16.60 15.51
N ASP A 47 -15.40 -16.25 16.22
CA ASP A 47 -15.37 -15.94 17.67
C ASP A 47 -15.59 -17.11 18.64
N SER A 48 -15.67 -18.35 18.16
CA SER A 48 -15.63 -19.52 19.05
C SER A 48 -14.19 -19.90 19.42
N TYR A 49 -13.95 -20.37 20.64
CA TYR A 49 -12.64 -20.90 21.10
C TYR A 49 -12.23 -22.23 20.42
N GLN A 50 -12.82 -22.58 19.27
CA GLN A 50 -12.56 -23.83 18.56
C GLN A 50 -11.43 -23.63 17.55
N ASP A 51 -10.20 -23.87 17.99
CA ASP A 51 -9.05 -23.89 17.10
C ASP A 51 -8.78 -25.31 16.58
N GLU A 52 -9.19 -25.56 15.33
CA GLU A 52 -8.98 -26.85 14.68
C GLU A 52 -7.52 -27.06 14.23
N THR A 53 -6.69 -26.00 14.22
CA THR A 53 -5.31 -26.08 13.72
C THR A 53 -4.38 -26.93 14.60
N SER A 54 -4.79 -27.18 15.85
CA SER A 54 -4.08 -28.02 16.81
C SER A 54 -4.08 -29.53 16.47
N TYR A 55 -5.01 -29.98 15.62
CA TYR A 55 -5.13 -31.39 15.25
C TYR A 55 -4.17 -31.81 14.14
N ALA A 56 -3.81 -33.10 14.12
CA ALA A 56 -2.91 -33.66 13.12
C ALA A 56 -3.34 -33.34 11.68
N PHE A 57 -2.36 -33.11 10.80
CA PHE A 57 -2.64 -32.73 9.41
C PHE A 57 -3.32 -33.86 8.60
N SER A 58 -2.82 -35.10 8.71
CA SER A 58 -3.27 -36.21 7.87
C SER A 58 -4.66 -36.73 8.24
N ILE A 59 -5.50 -36.98 7.23
CA ILE A 59 -6.82 -37.63 7.40
C ILE A 59 -6.67 -39.00 8.10
N ALA A 60 -5.59 -39.74 7.81
CA ALA A 60 -5.35 -41.06 8.42
C ALA A 60 -5.00 -40.95 9.91
N ASP A 61 -4.28 -39.91 10.31
CA ASP A 61 -3.92 -39.67 11.71
C ASP A 61 -5.14 -39.23 12.51
N ILE A 62 -5.96 -38.34 11.93
CA ILE A 62 -7.26 -37.93 12.48
C ILE A 62 -8.17 -39.15 12.65
N GLN A 63 -8.24 -40.04 11.65
CA GLN A 63 -8.99 -41.29 11.74
C GLN A 63 -8.48 -42.14 12.90
N THR A 64 -7.18 -42.35 12.98
CA THR A 64 -6.57 -43.17 14.03
C THR A 64 -6.88 -42.61 15.42
N ALA A 65 -6.77 -41.30 15.61
CA ALA A 65 -7.12 -40.61 16.86
C ALA A 65 -8.62 -40.77 17.20
N LEU A 66 -9.51 -40.60 16.22
CA LEU A 66 -10.95 -40.72 16.42
C LEU A 66 -11.36 -42.15 16.82
N PHE A 67 -10.79 -43.16 16.16
CA PHE A 67 -11.09 -44.56 16.43
C PHE A 67 -10.43 -45.07 17.71
N ALA A 68 -9.29 -44.50 18.13
CA ALA A 68 -8.73 -44.75 19.46
C ALA A 68 -9.68 -44.27 20.58
N ASN A 69 -10.42 -43.18 20.34
CA ASN A 69 -11.40 -42.64 21.28
C ASN A 69 -12.74 -43.39 21.30
N LYS A 70 -12.90 -44.49 20.57
CA LYS A 70 -14.16 -45.25 20.47
C LYS A 70 -14.74 -45.70 21.82
N TYR A 71 -13.88 -45.97 22.80
CA TYR A 71 -14.27 -46.42 24.14
C TYR A 71 -14.10 -45.34 25.22
N SER A 72 -13.80 -44.09 24.83
CA SER A 72 -13.66 -42.96 25.75
C SER A 72 -15.04 -42.54 26.29
N PRO A 73 -15.15 -42.14 27.57
CA PRO A 73 -16.40 -41.61 28.13
C PRO A 73 -16.82 -40.26 27.52
N HIS A 74 -15.88 -39.53 26.90
CA HIS A 74 -16.14 -38.24 26.25
C HIS A 74 -15.92 -38.36 24.74
N PHE A 75 -16.99 -38.12 23.97
CA PHE A 75 -16.94 -38.09 22.51
C PHE A 75 -16.40 -36.74 22.04
N ASP A 76 -15.23 -36.75 21.40
CA ASP A 76 -14.66 -35.55 20.78
C ASP A 76 -15.42 -35.21 19.49
N ARG A 77 -16.38 -34.29 19.62
CA ARG A 77 -17.21 -33.84 18.51
C ARG A 77 -16.41 -33.05 17.47
N LEU A 78 -15.42 -32.28 17.89
CA LEU A 78 -14.62 -31.44 17.01
C LEU A 78 -13.75 -32.32 16.10
N LEU A 79 -13.04 -33.30 16.68
CA LEU A 79 -12.27 -34.29 15.93
C LEU A 79 -13.14 -35.07 14.94
N TYR A 80 -14.36 -35.44 15.34
CA TYR A 80 -15.33 -36.10 14.47
C TYR A 80 -15.75 -35.22 13.29
N ASP A 81 -16.11 -33.97 13.55
CA ASP A 81 -16.56 -33.02 12.53
C ASP A 81 -15.42 -32.74 11.52
N ILE A 82 -14.19 -32.54 11.98
CA ILE A 82 -13.00 -32.41 11.13
C ILE A 82 -12.80 -33.65 10.25
N TYR A 83 -12.90 -34.86 10.83
CA TYR A 83 -12.71 -36.12 10.09
C TYR A 83 -13.75 -36.28 8.98
N VAL A 84 -15.05 -36.14 9.32
CA VAL A 84 -16.15 -36.30 8.36
C VAL A 84 -16.06 -35.25 7.26
N ARG A 85 -15.84 -33.97 7.63
CA ARG A 85 -15.67 -32.88 6.67
C ARG A 85 -14.52 -33.16 5.70
N SER A 86 -13.35 -33.52 6.22
CA SER A 86 -12.16 -33.79 5.41
C SER A 86 -12.36 -34.99 4.47
N ARG A 87 -13.03 -36.06 4.93
CA ARG A 87 -13.33 -37.24 4.11
C ARG A 87 -14.27 -36.90 2.95
N ILE A 88 -15.37 -36.19 3.23
CA ILE A 88 -16.35 -35.81 2.21
C ILE A 88 -15.74 -34.82 1.21
N LEU A 89 -15.03 -33.79 1.69
CA LEU A 89 -14.33 -32.84 0.80
C LEU A 89 -13.30 -33.54 -0.08
N ASN A 90 -12.59 -34.55 0.44
CA ASN A 90 -11.65 -35.33 -0.37
C ASN A 90 -12.36 -36.15 -1.45
N ILE A 91 -13.55 -36.69 -1.17
CA ILE A 91 -14.38 -37.37 -2.18
C ILE A 91 -14.78 -36.37 -3.28
N ILE A 92 -15.27 -35.20 -2.92
CA ILE A 92 -15.67 -34.16 -3.89
C ILE A 92 -14.47 -33.72 -4.74
N ALA A 93 -13.35 -33.38 -4.10
CA ALA A 93 -12.12 -32.96 -4.77
C ALA A 93 -11.59 -34.02 -5.74
N ASN A 94 -11.58 -35.29 -5.34
CA ASN A 94 -11.13 -36.39 -6.21
C ASN A 94 -12.12 -36.67 -7.35
N THR A 95 -13.41 -36.55 -7.10
CA THR A 95 -14.44 -36.72 -8.14
C THR A 95 -14.31 -35.63 -9.19
N LEU A 96 -14.09 -34.37 -8.78
CA LEU A 96 -13.81 -33.27 -9.70
C LEU A 96 -12.51 -33.52 -10.47
N ALA A 97 -11.41 -33.87 -9.79
CA ALA A 97 -10.10 -34.04 -10.43
C ALA A 97 -10.01 -35.20 -11.43
N HIS A 98 -10.73 -36.31 -11.19
CA HIS A 98 -10.62 -37.54 -11.99
C HIS A 98 -11.80 -37.81 -12.93
N SER A 99 -12.78 -36.92 -12.98
CA SER A 99 -13.87 -37.00 -13.97
C SER A 99 -13.36 -36.80 -15.39
N SER A 100 -14.00 -37.44 -16.37
CA SER A 100 -13.75 -37.15 -17.79
C SER A 100 -14.04 -35.68 -18.10
N VAL A 101 -13.39 -35.09 -19.11
CA VAL A 101 -13.46 -33.63 -19.40
C VAL A 101 -14.91 -33.12 -19.47
N ASN A 102 -15.78 -33.83 -20.18
CA ASN A 102 -17.20 -33.43 -20.33
C ASN A 102 -17.97 -33.55 -19.00
N ASN A 103 -17.71 -34.60 -18.22
CA ASN A 103 -18.38 -34.82 -16.94
C ASN A 103 -17.87 -33.87 -15.86
N ASN A 104 -16.59 -33.49 -15.93
CA ASN A 104 -15.97 -32.53 -15.03
C ASN A 104 -16.66 -31.16 -15.17
N LEU A 105 -16.83 -30.65 -16.39
CA LEU A 105 -17.53 -29.38 -16.62
C LEU A 105 -18.96 -29.41 -16.06
N LEU A 106 -19.74 -30.45 -16.38
CA LEU A 106 -21.11 -30.61 -15.88
C LEU A 106 -21.17 -30.66 -14.35
N LEU A 107 -20.20 -31.32 -13.72
CA LEU A 107 -20.12 -31.41 -12.26
C LEU A 107 -19.70 -30.07 -11.64
N CYS A 108 -18.74 -29.36 -12.24
CA CYS A 108 -18.34 -28.02 -11.78
C CYS A 108 -19.51 -27.03 -11.87
N ASP A 109 -20.24 -27.02 -12.99
CA ASP A 109 -21.45 -26.21 -13.16
C ASP A 109 -22.52 -26.58 -12.13
N LEU A 110 -22.70 -27.88 -11.86
CA LEU A 110 -23.65 -28.35 -10.86
C LEU A 110 -23.27 -27.88 -9.45
N VAL A 111 -22.00 -27.95 -9.08
CA VAL A 111 -21.48 -27.48 -7.79
C VAL A 111 -21.72 -25.98 -7.63
N VAL A 112 -21.32 -25.16 -8.61
CA VAL A 112 -21.51 -23.70 -8.53
C VAL A 112 -23.00 -23.33 -8.55
N LYS A 113 -23.82 -24.00 -9.35
CA LYS A 113 -25.26 -23.74 -9.39
C LYS A 113 -25.98 -24.13 -8.10
N THR A 114 -25.59 -25.24 -7.49
CA THR A 114 -26.31 -25.81 -6.33
C THR A 114 -25.80 -25.25 -5.01
N LEU A 115 -24.48 -25.09 -4.88
CA LEU A 115 -23.84 -24.65 -3.64
C LEU A 115 -23.41 -23.18 -3.69
N GLY A 116 -22.92 -22.70 -4.83
CA GLY A 116 -22.38 -21.35 -4.98
C GLY A 116 -20.89 -21.26 -4.67
N PHE A 117 -20.27 -20.13 -5.03
CA PHE A 117 -18.85 -19.87 -4.74
C PHE A 117 -18.60 -19.54 -3.26
N ASP A 118 -19.54 -18.84 -2.63
CA ASP A 118 -19.55 -18.54 -1.20
C ASP A 118 -19.43 -19.80 -0.31
N TRP A 119 -20.00 -20.93 -0.75
CA TRP A 119 -19.81 -22.22 -0.08
C TRP A 119 -18.34 -22.68 -0.08
N VAL A 120 -17.64 -22.55 -1.21
CA VAL A 120 -16.21 -22.90 -1.30
C VAL A 120 -15.39 -21.92 -0.47
N LEU A 121 -15.74 -20.63 -0.52
CA LEU A 121 -15.05 -19.57 0.22
C LEU A 121 -15.18 -19.77 1.75
N ALA A 122 -16.31 -20.30 2.24
CA ALA A 122 -16.50 -20.63 3.65
C ALA A 122 -15.47 -21.64 4.21
N LEU A 123 -14.84 -22.44 3.33
CA LEU A 123 -13.79 -23.40 3.70
C LEU A 123 -12.45 -22.75 4.10
N PHE A 124 -12.32 -21.43 3.94
CA PHE A 124 -11.12 -20.65 4.24
C PHE A 124 -11.31 -19.68 5.43
N THR A 125 -12.34 -19.92 6.24
CA THR A 125 -12.62 -19.13 7.43
C THR A 125 -11.53 -19.30 8.49
N SER A 126 -11.36 -18.31 9.37
CA SER A 126 -10.35 -18.36 10.42
C SER A 126 -10.51 -19.59 11.33
N GLY A 127 -9.42 -20.23 11.74
CA GLY A 127 -9.44 -21.36 12.68
C GLY A 127 -9.79 -22.72 12.07
N VAL A 128 -10.03 -22.81 10.75
CA VAL A 128 -10.28 -24.09 10.07
C VAL A 128 -9.02 -24.97 9.97
N HIS A 129 -9.25 -26.27 10.03
CA HIS A 129 -8.22 -27.29 9.88
C HIS A 129 -7.49 -27.20 8.53
N CYS A 130 -6.18 -27.39 8.54
CA CYS A 130 -5.33 -27.23 7.36
C CYS A 130 -5.75 -28.11 6.16
N THR A 131 -6.21 -29.34 6.40
CA THR A 131 -6.70 -30.23 5.34
C THR A 131 -7.99 -29.71 4.70
N THR A 132 -8.84 -29.01 5.47
CA THR A 132 -10.04 -28.35 4.93
C THR A 132 -9.64 -27.26 3.94
N VAL A 133 -8.65 -26.42 4.29
CA VAL A 133 -8.10 -25.39 3.40
C VAL A 133 -7.55 -26.02 2.11
N VAL A 134 -6.69 -27.03 2.23
CA VAL A 134 -6.07 -27.68 1.06
C VAL A 134 -7.11 -28.30 0.12
N LEU A 135 -8.12 -28.98 0.67
CA LEU A 135 -9.20 -29.55 -0.12
C LEU A 135 -10.10 -28.46 -0.74
N GLY A 136 -10.37 -27.38 -0.01
CA GLY A 136 -11.06 -26.20 -0.52
C GLY A 136 -10.33 -25.58 -1.71
N LEU A 137 -9.01 -25.41 -1.63
CA LEU A 137 -8.19 -24.89 -2.74
C LEU A 137 -8.24 -25.84 -3.94
N ARG A 138 -8.17 -27.16 -3.74
CA ARG A 138 -8.29 -28.15 -4.83
C ARG A 138 -9.64 -28.06 -5.55
N ILE A 139 -10.72 -27.91 -4.78
CA ILE A 139 -12.06 -27.72 -5.34
C ILE A 139 -12.13 -26.39 -6.10
N LEU A 140 -11.67 -25.30 -5.49
CA LEU A 140 -11.67 -23.98 -6.11
C LEU A 140 -10.91 -23.97 -7.44
N LEU A 141 -9.70 -24.50 -7.49
CA LEU A 141 -8.92 -24.61 -8.73
C LEU A 141 -9.61 -25.46 -9.80
N ALA A 142 -10.28 -26.55 -9.40
CA ALA A 142 -11.03 -27.38 -10.33
C ALA A 142 -12.24 -26.67 -10.95
N LEU A 143 -12.88 -25.77 -10.19
CA LEU A 143 -13.98 -24.93 -10.67
C LEU A 143 -13.45 -23.82 -11.60
N LEU A 144 -12.43 -23.09 -11.15
CA LEU A 144 -11.88 -21.92 -11.83
C LEU A 144 -11.02 -22.24 -13.06
N LYS A 145 -10.73 -23.52 -13.30
CA LYS A 145 -10.13 -23.99 -14.56
C LYS A 145 -11.04 -23.69 -15.78
N HIS A 146 -12.34 -23.51 -15.57
CA HIS A 146 -13.28 -23.20 -16.64
C HIS A 146 -13.54 -21.68 -16.72
N ASP A 147 -13.27 -21.08 -17.88
CA ASP A 147 -13.28 -19.62 -18.07
C ASP A 147 -14.61 -18.94 -17.70
N HIS A 148 -15.75 -19.57 -18.01
CA HIS A 148 -17.07 -18.99 -17.68
C HIS A 148 -17.35 -19.01 -16.18
N LEU A 149 -16.82 -19.99 -15.43
CA LEU A 149 -16.89 -20.02 -13.98
C LEU A 149 -15.91 -19.03 -13.35
N MET A 150 -14.71 -18.87 -13.94
CA MET A 150 -13.76 -17.83 -13.57
C MET A 150 -14.38 -16.44 -13.69
N GLN A 151 -15.06 -16.14 -14.80
CA GLN A 151 -15.73 -14.85 -14.99
C GLN A 151 -16.81 -14.61 -13.93
N LYS A 152 -17.65 -15.62 -13.65
CA LYS A 152 -18.66 -15.51 -12.58
C LYS A 152 -18.04 -15.25 -11.21
N PHE A 153 -16.93 -15.91 -10.90
CA PHE A 153 -16.19 -15.70 -9.66
C PHE A 153 -15.63 -14.28 -9.54
N ARG A 154 -15.06 -13.74 -10.63
CA ARG A 154 -14.57 -12.35 -10.68
C ARG A 154 -15.68 -11.34 -10.45
N GLU A 155 -16.85 -11.58 -11.05
CA GLU A 155 -18.04 -10.72 -10.92
C GLU A 155 -18.77 -10.89 -9.59
N GLY A 156 -18.38 -11.86 -8.76
CA GLY A 156 -19.10 -12.15 -7.52
C GLY A 156 -20.50 -12.73 -7.75
N SER A 157 -20.74 -13.37 -8.89
CA SER A 157 -22.06 -13.96 -9.22
C SER A 157 -22.13 -15.45 -8.82
N ALA A 158 -23.34 -15.99 -8.71
CA ALA A 158 -23.62 -17.37 -8.30
C ALA A 158 -23.22 -17.70 -6.83
N ASN A 159 -23.72 -16.88 -5.89
CA ASN A 159 -23.61 -17.10 -4.46
C ASN A 159 -24.96 -17.52 -3.85
N GLY A 160 -24.94 -18.17 -2.68
CA GLY A 160 -26.12 -18.47 -1.86
C GLY A 160 -26.91 -19.71 -2.23
N GLY A 161 -26.44 -20.52 -3.18
CA GLY A 161 -27.11 -21.76 -3.58
C GLY A 161 -27.31 -22.72 -2.41
N TRP A 162 -26.29 -22.86 -1.55
CA TRP A 162 -26.30 -23.78 -0.41
C TRP A 162 -27.32 -23.41 0.69
N LEU A 163 -27.86 -22.18 0.68
CA LEU A 163 -28.89 -21.71 1.62
C LEU A 163 -30.32 -22.13 1.24
N THR A 164 -30.50 -22.72 0.05
CA THR A 164 -31.79 -23.23 -0.42
C THR A 164 -32.37 -24.24 0.56
N ASP A 165 -33.64 -24.07 0.96
CA ASP A 165 -34.41 -24.95 1.86
C ASP A 165 -33.73 -25.22 3.23
N ALA A 166 -32.88 -24.31 3.70
CA ALA A 166 -32.08 -24.53 4.90
C ALA A 166 -32.80 -24.18 6.23
N ASP A 167 -34.11 -23.91 6.17
CA ASP A 167 -34.99 -23.35 7.23
C ASP A 167 -34.92 -24.03 8.61
N SER A 168 -34.60 -25.34 8.65
CA SER A 168 -34.54 -26.13 9.90
C SER A 168 -33.14 -26.30 10.48
N PHE A 169 -32.08 -26.07 9.69
CA PHE A 169 -30.68 -26.33 10.07
C PHE A 169 -29.88 -25.02 10.31
N VAL A 170 -30.24 -23.96 9.58
CA VAL A 170 -29.47 -22.71 9.43
C VAL A 170 -29.82 -21.64 10.47
N ARG A 171 -31.00 -21.73 11.11
CA ARG A 171 -31.53 -20.70 12.03
C ARG A 171 -30.63 -20.35 13.23
N ASN A 172 -29.70 -21.21 13.65
CA ASN A 172 -28.87 -21.00 14.84
C ASN A 172 -27.34 -20.99 14.60
N ARG A 173 -26.83 -21.29 13.40
CA ARG A 173 -25.36 -21.43 13.17
C ARG A 173 -24.80 -20.75 11.91
N ALA A 174 -25.58 -20.66 10.84
CA ALA A 174 -25.09 -20.19 9.54
C ALA A 174 -25.07 -18.66 9.41
N ALA A 175 -25.79 -17.93 10.28
CA ALA A 175 -25.83 -16.47 10.30
C ALA A 175 -24.49 -15.77 10.64
N VAL A 176 -23.41 -16.53 10.81
CA VAL A 176 -22.12 -16.02 11.28
C VAL A 176 -20.95 -16.53 10.44
N LEU A 177 -21.10 -17.59 9.63
CA LEU A 177 -19.99 -18.38 9.08
C LEU A 177 -18.98 -17.60 8.21
N LEU A 178 -19.37 -16.45 7.66
CA LEU A 178 -18.51 -15.56 6.85
C LEU A 178 -18.74 -14.07 7.20
N GLY A 179 -19.32 -13.78 8.38
CA GLY A 179 -19.84 -12.43 8.69
C GLY A 179 -21.11 -12.05 7.91
N PHE A 180 -21.70 -12.99 7.15
CA PHE A 180 -23.01 -12.83 6.53
C PHE A 180 -24.08 -12.69 7.61
N SER A 181 -24.42 -11.46 7.98
CA SER A 181 -25.67 -11.22 8.72
C SER A 181 -26.82 -11.65 7.83
N VAL A 182 -27.35 -12.86 8.06
CA VAL A 182 -28.63 -13.28 7.50
C VAL A 182 -29.67 -12.37 8.15
N SER A 183 -30.15 -11.37 7.41
CA SER A 183 -31.19 -10.51 7.93
C SER A 183 -32.45 -11.35 8.14
N ALA A 184 -32.78 -11.64 9.39
CA ALA A 184 -34.10 -12.11 9.77
C ALA A 184 -35.08 -10.95 9.54
N TYR A 185 -35.52 -10.74 8.29
CA TYR A 185 -36.67 -9.89 8.05
C TYR A 185 -37.85 -10.51 8.80
N GLY A 186 -38.39 -9.73 9.72
CA GLY A 186 -39.33 -10.09 10.77
C GLY A 186 -40.29 -11.26 10.46
N GLY A 187 -40.26 -12.22 11.37
CA GLY A 187 -41.39 -13.03 11.81
C GLY A 187 -42.44 -13.42 10.76
N ASN A 188 -42.22 -14.56 10.11
CA ASN A 188 -43.23 -15.58 9.84
C ASN A 188 -42.54 -16.89 9.45
N VAL A 189 -43.18 -18.03 9.71
CA VAL A 189 -42.69 -19.35 9.29
C VAL A 189 -42.58 -19.35 7.76
N GLY A 190 -41.37 -19.37 7.21
CA GLY A 190 -41.08 -19.37 5.77
C GLY A 190 -40.31 -18.15 5.22
N ALA A 191 -39.63 -17.36 6.05
CA ALA A 191 -38.72 -16.31 5.56
C ALA A 191 -37.44 -16.93 4.98
N HIS A 192 -37.19 -16.71 3.68
CA HIS A 192 -35.99 -17.15 2.98
C HIS A 192 -34.72 -16.60 3.66
N VAL A 193 -33.71 -17.46 3.83
CA VAL A 193 -32.38 -17.10 4.34
C VAL A 193 -31.57 -16.53 3.18
N ASP A 194 -31.49 -15.21 3.09
CA ASP A 194 -30.77 -14.52 2.03
C ASP A 194 -29.40 -13.98 2.52
N ILE A 195 -28.42 -13.96 1.62
CA ILE A 195 -27.12 -13.33 1.85
C ILE A 195 -27.29 -11.81 1.89
N ASN A 196 -26.50 -11.11 2.71
CA ASN A 196 -26.42 -9.65 2.64
C ASN A 196 -26.15 -9.22 1.17
N PRO A 197 -27.02 -8.40 0.55
CA PRO A 197 -26.91 -8.02 -0.85
C PRO A 197 -25.53 -7.42 -1.19
N GLU A 198 -24.91 -6.67 -0.27
CA GLU A 198 -23.57 -6.08 -0.47
C GLU A 198 -22.46 -7.14 -0.57
N LEU A 199 -22.60 -8.26 0.13
CA LEU A 199 -21.64 -9.37 0.07
C LEU A 199 -21.98 -10.36 -1.05
N SER A 200 -23.22 -10.35 -1.53
CA SER A 200 -23.69 -11.24 -2.60
C SER A 200 -23.09 -10.90 -3.97
N GLU A 201 -22.67 -9.65 -4.18
CA GLU A 201 -22.06 -9.13 -5.42
C GLU A 201 -20.54 -8.89 -5.28
N CYS A 202 -19.94 -9.31 -4.16
CA CYS A 202 -18.51 -9.09 -3.92
C CYS A 202 -17.66 -10.06 -4.76
N SER A 203 -16.61 -9.53 -5.40
CA SER A 203 -15.67 -10.34 -6.20
C SER A 203 -15.03 -11.44 -5.35
N GLY A 204 -14.96 -12.65 -5.90
CA GLY A 204 -14.36 -13.79 -5.23
C GLY A 204 -12.89 -13.58 -4.83
N PHE A 205 -12.11 -12.83 -5.62
CA PHE A 205 -10.71 -12.51 -5.30
C PHE A 205 -10.59 -11.53 -4.12
N ILE A 206 -11.51 -10.57 -4.00
CA ILE A 206 -11.59 -9.66 -2.86
C ILE A 206 -11.97 -10.46 -1.60
N MET A 207 -12.92 -11.40 -1.71
CA MET A 207 -13.25 -12.26 -0.58
C MET A 207 -12.05 -13.15 -0.16
N LEU A 208 -11.28 -13.68 -1.13
CA LEU A 208 -10.06 -14.43 -0.83
C LEU A 208 -8.99 -13.56 -0.13
N GLU A 209 -8.94 -12.26 -0.39
CA GLU A 209 -8.08 -11.31 0.33
C GLU A 209 -8.32 -11.38 1.84
N HIS A 210 -9.60 -11.37 2.23
CA HIS A 210 -10.08 -11.40 3.62
C HIS A 210 -10.18 -12.80 4.23
N LEU A 211 -9.86 -13.85 3.48
CA LEU A 211 -9.89 -15.22 4.01
C LEU A 211 -8.48 -15.80 4.10
N LEU A 212 -7.69 -15.64 3.04
CA LEU A 212 -6.37 -16.25 2.97
C LEU A 212 -5.34 -15.54 3.86
N HIS A 213 -5.58 -14.28 4.28
CA HIS A 213 -4.71 -13.62 5.25
C HIS A 213 -4.60 -14.38 6.58
N TYR A 214 -5.60 -15.16 7.01
CA TYR A 214 -5.51 -16.03 8.19
C TYR A 214 -4.68 -17.30 7.95
N HIS A 215 -4.21 -17.52 6.73
CA HIS A 215 -3.56 -18.75 6.28
C HIS A 215 -2.19 -18.49 5.65
N TYR A 216 -1.57 -17.35 5.99
CA TYR A 216 -0.26 -16.91 5.48
C TYR A 216 0.89 -17.88 5.77
N GLU A 217 0.72 -18.80 6.73
CA GLU A 217 1.71 -19.83 7.09
C GLU A 217 1.64 -21.07 6.19
N LYS A 218 0.60 -21.18 5.37
CA LYS A 218 0.33 -22.38 4.57
C LYS A 218 0.86 -22.21 3.14
N PRO A 219 1.93 -22.92 2.73
CA PRO A 219 2.51 -22.78 1.38
C PRO A 219 1.53 -23.13 0.25
N GLN A 220 0.54 -23.98 0.53
CA GLN A 220 -0.49 -24.40 -0.42
C GLN A 220 -1.34 -23.23 -0.91
N CYS A 221 -1.59 -22.23 -0.06
CA CYS A 221 -2.38 -21.04 -0.41
C CYS A 221 -1.62 -20.19 -1.45
N TYR A 222 -0.32 -19.95 -1.23
CA TYR A 222 0.52 -19.24 -2.20
C TYR A 222 0.61 -19.99 -3.53
N LEU A 223 0.82 -21.31 -3.50
CA LEU A 223 0.88 -22.11 -4.72
C LEU A 223 -0.41 -22.03 -5.53
N ALA A 224 -1.56 -22.16 -4.86
CA ALA A 224 -2.86 -22.09 -5.52
C ALA A 224 -3.11 -20.71 -6.14
N MET A 225 -2.78 -19.62 -5.45
CA MET A 225 -2.98 -18.28 -5.99
C MET A 225 -1.98 -17.94 -7.11
N LEU A 226 -0.73 -18.42 -7.03
CA LEU A 226 0.24 -18.31 -8.14
C LEU A 226 -0.23 -19.09 -9.38
N ALA A 227 -0.86 -20.26 -9.19
CA ALA A 227 -1.45 -21.01 -10.29
C ALA A 227 -2.58 -20.24 -10.99
N LEU A 228 -3.47 -19.62 -10.21
CA LEU A 228 -4.50 -18.74 -10.75
C LEU A 228 -3.90 -17.54 -11.46
N LEU A 229 -2.89 -16.89 -10.88
CA LEU A 229 -2.19 -15.75 -11.48
C LEU A 229 -1.64 -16.07 -12.86
N VAL A 230 -1.06 -17.27 -13.02
CA VAL A 230 -0.42 -17.73 -14.26
C VAL A 230 -1.43 -18.42 -15.20
N GLY A 231 -2.69 -18.58 -14.79
CA GLY A 231 -3.73 -19.22 -15.61
C GLY A 231 -3.47 -20.70 -15.90
N GLN A 232 -2.62 -21.37 -15.13
CA GLN A 232 -2.25 -22.78 -15.34
C GLN A 232 -2.92 -23.67 -14.28
N PRO A 233 -3.62 -24.76 -14.68
CA PRO A 233 -4.27 -25.65 -13.74
C PRO A 233 -3.23 -26.51 -13.01
N VAL A 234 -3.13 -26.37 -11.69
CA VAL A 234 -2.29 -27.27 -10.87
C VAL A 234 -3.00 -28.62 -10.74
N SER A 235 -2.34 -29.69 -11.21
CA SER A 235 -2.88 -31.06 -11.20
C SER A 235 -2.97 -31.67 -9.80
N SER A 236 -2.12 -31.25 -8.86
CA SER A 236 -2.22 -31.65 -7.45
C SER A 236 -1.54 -30.68 -6.50
N ILE A 237 -2.31 -30.02 -5.62
CA ILE A 237 -1.79 -29.35 -4.43
C ILE A 237 -1.58 -30.42 -3.34
N THR A 238 -0.55 -31.25 -3.46
CA THR A 238 -0.14 -32.15 -2.35
C THR A 238 0.78 -31.42 -1.39
N LEU A 239 1.00 -32.00 -0.21
CA LEU A 239 1.92 -31.52 0.84
C LEU A 239 3.20 -30.90 0.25
N VAL A 240 3.29 -29.57 0.36
CA VAL A 240 4.48 -28.81 -0.01
C VAL A 240 5.25 -28.58 1.28
N ASP A 241 6.23 -29.44 1.56
CA ASP A 241 7.04 -29.28 2.77
C ASP A 241 8.05 -28.11 2.61
N ASN A 242 8.47 -27.82 1.38
CA ASN A 242 9.44 -26.76 1.06
C ASN A 242 8.97 -25.93 -0.15
N PHE A 243 8.23 -24.86 0.10
CA PHE A 243 7.82 -23.93 -0.96
C PHE A 243 9.03 -23.12 -1.45
N SER A 244 9.38 -23.30 -2.72
CA SER A 244 10.54 -22.70 -3.37
C SER A 244 10.22 -22.31 -4.82
N LEU A 245 11.10 -21.51 -5.43
CA LEU A 245 11.00 -21.17 -6.85
C LEU A 245 10.99 -22.43 -7.74
N ASP A 246 11.79 -23.45 -7.43
CA ASP A 246 11.82 -24.70 -8.20
C ASP A 246 10.47 -25.43 -8.21
N LEU A 247 9.76 -25.37 -7.07
CA LEU A 247 8.42 -25.93 -6.96
C LEU A 247 7.42 -25.13 -7.79
N ILE A 248 7.53 -23.80 -7.82
CA ILE A 248 6.72 -22.94 -8.67
C ILE A 248 6.99 -23.28 -10.15
N TRP A 249 8.25 -23.37 -10.58
CA TRP A 249 8.59 -23.69 -11.98
C TRP A 249 8.07 -25.06 -12.42
N SER A 250 8.18 -26.07 -11.56
CA SER A 250 7.71 -27.42 -11.87
C SER A 250 6.19 -27.57 -11.82
N HIS A 251 5.53 -27.05 -10.77
CA HIS A 251 4.11 -27.31 -10.52
C HIS A 251 3.16 -26.26 -11.11
N VAL A 252 3.60 -25.01 -11.24
CA VAL A 252 2.77 -23.93 -11.81
C VAL A 252 3.03 -23.81 -13.32
N PHE A 253 4.29 -23.80 -13.74
CA PHE A 253 4.64 -23.64 -15.16
C PHE A 253 4.79 -24.98 -15.91
N GLY A 254 4.75 -26.11 -15.20
CA GLY A 254 4.89 -27.43 -15.81
C GLY A 254 6.26 -27.68 -16.44
N LEU A 255 7.28 -26.92 -16.04
CA LEU A 255 8.60 -26.94 -16.68
C LEU A 255 9.41 -28.14 -16.20
N SER A 256 10.03 -28.84 -17.16
CA SER A 256 11.12 -29.76 -16.85
C SER A 256 12.40 -28.97 -16.57
N LEU A 257 13.35 -29.55 -15.83
CA LEU A 257 14.64 -28.92 -15.49
C LEU A 257 15.46 -28.42 -16.72
N SER A 258 15.08 -28.82 -17.93
CA SER A 258 15.72 -28.49 -19.20
C SER A 258 14.99 -27.45 -20.06
N SER A 259 13.77 -27.03 -19.72
CA SER A 259 12.99 -26.08 -20.53
C SER A 259 13.34 -24.62 -20.22
N SER A 260 13.25 -23.75 -21.22
CA SER A 260 13.53 -22.33 -21.02
C SER A 260 12.36 -21.65 -20.29
N VAL A 261 12.68 -20.90 -19.23
CA VAL A 261 11.69 -20.18 -18.42
C VAL A 261 11.06 -19.02 -19.21
N SER A 262 11.82 -18.44 -20.15
CA SER A 262 11.37 -17.32 -20.99
C SER A 262 10.26 -17.73 -21.97
N GLU A 263 10.39 -18.89 -22.63
CA GLU A 263 9.34 -19.38 -23.55
C GLU A 263 8.04 -19.68 -22.80
N ALA A 264 8.13 -20.25 -21.60
CA ALA A 264 6.98 -20.57 -20.77
C ALA A 264 6.12 -19.35 -20.45
N VAL A 265 6.76 -18.20 -20.25
CA VAL A 265 6.14 -16.96 -19.74
C VAL A 265 5.63 -16.06 -20.88
N SER A 266 6.17 -16.22 -22.08
CA SER A 266 5.86 -15.37 -23.25
C SER A 266 4.42 -15.46 -23.77
N GLY A 267 3.67 -16.52 -23.42
CA GLY A 267 2.32 -16.77 -23.89
C GLY A 267 1.25 -16.81 -22.80
N ILE A 268 1.54 -16.33 -21.59
CA ILE A 268 0.66 -16.47 -20.43
C ILE A 268 -0.34 -15.32 -20.35
N GLU A 269 -1.64 -15.67 -20.29
CA GLU A 269 -2.69 -14.76 -19.87
C GLU A 269 -2.70 -14.69 -18.33
N VAL A 270 -2.30 -13.55 -17.80
CA VAL A 270 -2.16 -13.34 -16.36
C VAL A 270 -3.51 -12.96 -15.76
N CYS A 271 -3.97 -13.72 -14.77
CA CYS A 271 -5.13 -13.36 -13.95
C CYS A 271 -4.70 -12.35 -12.87
N CYS A 272 -4.67 -11.07 -13.23
CA CYS A 272 -4.15 -10.00 -12.38
C CYS A 272 -4.85 -9.91 -11.01
N GLU A 273 -6.13 -10.27 -10.89
CA GLU A 273 -6.87 -10.22 -9.63
C GLU A 273 -6.31 -11.19 -8.57
N ALA A 274 -5.60 -12.26 -8.97
CA ALA A 274 -4.98 -13.21 -8.05
C ALA A 274 -3.79 -12.60 -7.26
N VAL A 275 -3.27 -11.45 -7.69
CA VAL A 275 -2.27 -10.68 -6.93
C VAL A 275 -2.83 -10.22 -5.58
N ILE A 276 -4.12 -9.89 -5.52
CA ILE A 276 -4.77 -9.32 -4.34
C ILE A 276 -4.63 -10.26 -3.12
N PRO A 277 -5.13 -11.51 -3.16
CA PRO A 277 -4.95 -12.43 -2.03
C PRO A 277 -3.48 -12.82 -1.78
N LEU A 278 -2.60 -12.83 -2.80
CA LEU A 278 -1.18 -13.10 -2.61
C LEU A 278 -0.51 -12.03 -1.74
N LEU A 279 -0.71 -10.75 -2.08
CA LEU A 279 -0.13 -9.64 -1.33
C LEU A 279 -0.78 -9.49 0.05
N SER A 280 -2.06 -9.84 0.22
CA SER A 280 -2.70 -9.92 1.54
C SER A 280 -2.03 -10.95 2.46
N MET A 281 -1.75 -12.15 1.95
CA MET A 281 -0.99 -13.15 2.71
C MET A 281 0.43 -12.69 3.04
N VAL A 282 1.13 -12.07 2.08
CA VAL A 282 2.47 -11.48 2.32
C VAL A 282 2.40 -10.41 3.41
N ARG A 283 1.40 -9.53 3.38
CA ARG A 283 1.19 -8.49 4.40
C ARG A 283 0.97 -9.11 5.78
N ALA A 284 0.11 -10.12 5.88
CA ALA A 284 -0.12 -10.83 7.13
C ALA A 284 1.16 -11.50 7.65
N ALA A 285 1.93 -12.15 6.78
CA ALA A 285 3.19 -12.80 7.17
C ALA A 285 4.26 -11.83 7.67
N VAL A 286 4.37 -10.65 7.05
CA VAL A 286 5.36 -9.61 7.41
C VAL A 286 5.04 -8.99 8.78
N HIS A 287 3.76 -8.77 9.10
CA HIS A 287 3.35 -8.08 10.33
C HIS A 287 2.91 -9.01 11.46
N ALA A 288 2.95 -10.33 11.25
CA ALA A 288 2.59 -11.31 12.27
C ALA A 288 3.57 -11.30 13.44
N THR A 289 3.03 -11.24 14.67
CA THR A 289 3.83 -11.30 15.90
C THR A 289 4.51 -12.67 16.02
N VAL A 290 5.81 -12.69 16.34
CA VAL A 290 6.56 -13.93 16.54
C VAL A 290 6.16 -14.54 17.89
N GLU A 291 5.27 -15.51 17.90
CA GLU A 291 4.93 -16.26 19.11
C GLU A 291 5.98 -17.34 19.44
N SER A 292 6.74 -17.81 18.44
CA SER A 292 7.85 -18.75 18.65
C SER A 292 8.97 -18.60 17.60
N PRO A 293 10.25 -18.63 18.02
CA PRO A 293 11.39 -18.41 17.12
C PRO A 293 11.84 -19.64 16.32
N HIS A 294 11.14 -20.78 16.42
CA HIS A 294 11.72 -22.08 16.03
C HIS A 294 11.33 -22.64 14.66
N ASN A 295 10.49 -21.98 13.87
CA ASN A 295 10.23 -22.47 12.50
C ASN A 295 9.57 -21.43 11.58
N ASP A 296 10.20 -20.27 11.43
CA ASP A 296 9.54 -19.16 10.74
C ASP A 296 9.69 -19.17 9.21
N ASN A 297 9.16 -20.22 8.57
CA ASN A 297 9.13 -20.32 7.10
C ASN A 297 8.17 -19.31 6.44
N ARG A 298 7.36 -18.56 7.20
CA ARG A 298 6.36 -17.61 6.67
C ARG A 298 6.99 -16.53 5.79
N LEU A 299 8.15 -16.01 6.22
CA LEU A 299 8.88 -14.97 5.49
C LEU A 299 9.61 -15.54 4.27
N VAL A 300 9.97 -16.84 4.31
CA VAL A 300 10.55 -17.54 3.15
C VAL A 300 9.51 -17.66 2.04
N TYR A 301 8.27 -18.04 2.38
CA TYR A 301 7.19 -18.14 1.40
C TYR A 301 6.86 -16.78 0.78
N SER A 302 6.73 -15.76 1.62
CA SER A 302 6.47 -14.38 1.19
C SER A 302 7.59 -13.85 0.29
N SER A 303 8.84 -14.07 0.66
CA SER A 303 10.00 -13.68 -0.17
C SER A 303 10.00 -14.40 -1.52
N THR A 304 9.64 -15.68 -1.55
CA THR A 304 9.55 -16.46 -2.80
C THR A 304 8.48 -15.89 -3.75
N VAL A 305 7.34 -15.43 -3.22
CA VAL A 305 6.28 -14.77 -4.00
C VAL A 305 6.77 -13.44 -4.59
N ILE A 306 7.45 -12.61 -3.79
CA ILE A 306 7.98 -11.32 -4.27
C ILE A 306 9.09 -11.51 -5.30
N GLN A 307 9.92 -12.54 -5.15
CA GLN A 307 10.90 -12.94 -6.17
C GLN A 307 10.21 -13.36 -7.47
N MET A 308 9.11 -14.12 -7.37
CA MET A 308 8.30 -14.50 -8.52
C MET A 308 7.68 -13.28 -9.22
N PHE A 309 7.15 -12.32 -8.45
CA PHE A 309 6.62 -11.06 -9.00
C PHE A 309 7.72 -10.24 -9.69
N THR A 310 8.92 -10.18 -9.11
CA THR A 310 10.07 -9.51 -9.73
C THR A 310 10.44 -10.18 -11.05
N PHE A 311 10.41 -11.51 -11.10
CA PHE A 311 10.64 -12.25 -12.33
C PHE A 311 9.55 -12.01 -13.38
N LEU A 312 8.27 -12.06 -13.00
CA LEU A 312 7.14 -11.78 -13.91
C LEU A 312 7.18 -10.35 -14.43
N TYR A 313 7.54 -9.39 -13.58
CA TYR A 313 7.73 -8.00 -13.98
C TYR A 313 8.80 -7.85 -15.07
N GLN A 314 9.85 -8.68 -15.04
CA GLN A 314 10.91 -8.63 -16.05
C GLN A 314 10.55 -9.31 -17.38
N ASN A 315 9.78 -10.38 -17.31
CA ASN A 315 9.62 -11.33 -18.42
C ASN A 315 8.19 -11.40 -18.99
N CYS A 316 7.19 -10.84 -18.31
CA CYS A 316 5.79 -10.86 -18.73
C CYS A 316 5.26 -9.44 -19.00
N PRO A 317 4.94 -9.09 -20.26
CA PRO A 317 4.40 -7.77 -20.63
C PRO A 317 3.13 -7.39 -19.86
N ASN A 318 2.20 -8.32 -19.73
CA ASN A 318 0.90 -8.10 -19.09
C ASN A 318 1.05 -7.79 -17.61
N PHE A 319 1.89 -8.56 -16.90
CA PHE A 319 2.19 -8.32 -15.49
C PHE A 319 2.99 -7.03 -15.28
N CYS A 320 3.94 -6.74 -16.17
CA CYS A 320 4.66 -5.47 -16.15
C CYS A 320 3.69 -4.28 -16.30
N ASN A 321 2.69 -4.34 -17.20
CA ASN A 321 1.68 -3.28 -17.32
C ASN A 321 0.78 -3.17 -16.09
N LEU A 322 0.41 -4.30 -15.46
CA LEU A 322 -0.30 -4.29 -14.18
C LEU A 322 0.49 -3.56 -13.09
N CYS A 323 1.80 -3.80 -12.99
CA CYS A 323 2.65 -3.15 -12.00
C CYS A 323 2.72 -1.62 -12.13
N HIS A 324 2.43 -1.10 -13.33
CA HIS A 324 2.39 0.33 -13.65
C HIS A 324 0.97 0.93 -13.53
N THR A 325 0.10 0.30 -12.73
CA THR A 325 -1.20 0.87 -12.35
C THR A 325 -1.14 1.47 -10.96
N GLU A 326 -1.92 2.54 -10.72
CA GLU A 326 -2.02 3.19 -9.41
C GLU A 326 -2.51 2.22 -8.32
N GLU A 327 -3.45 1.33 -8.68
CA GLU A 327 -4.01 0.33 -7.78
C GLU A 327 -2.95 -0.65 -7.30
N PHE A 328 -2.15 -1.22 -8.22
CA PHE A 328 -1.11 -2.20 -7.87
C PHE A 328 -0.01 -1.57 -7.02
N ILE A 329 0.53 -0.40 -7.42
CA ILE A 329 1.65 0.21 -6.70
C ILE A 329 1.24 0.65 -5.30
N THR A 330 0.02 1.16 -5.15
CA THR A 330 -0.54 1.53 -3.85
C THR A 330 -0.76 0.30 -2.97
N TYR A 331 -1.30 -0.78 -3.52
CA TYR A 331 -1.51 -2.01 -2.77
C TYR A 331 -0.19 -2.66 -2.34
N LEU A 332 0.81 -2.73 -3.23
CA LEU A 332 2.16 -3.21 -2.91
C LEU A 332 2.83 -2.35 -1.83
N PHE A 333 2.63 -1.03 -1.86
CA PHE A 333 3.10 -0.14 -0.79
C PHE A 333 2.40 -0.43 0.54
N CYS A 334 1.08 -0.65 0.54
CA CYS A 334 0.31 -0.97 1.74
C CYS A 334 0.73 -2.29 2.41
N VAL A 335 1.33 -3.24 1.68
CA VAL A 335 1.90 -4.48 2.26
C VAL A 335 2.96 -4.17 3.32
N LEU A 336 3.73 -3.09 3.15
CA LEU A 336 4.75 -2.67 4.11
C LEU A 336 4.17 -2.05 5.38
N VAL A 337 2.86 -1.81 5.45
CA VAL A 337 2.20 -1.13 6.57
C VAL A 337 1.25 -2.08 7.31
N PRO A 338 1.30 -2.21 8.66
CA PRO A 338 0.39 -3.07 9.40
C PRO A 338 -1.09 -2.71 9.19
N LEU A 339 -2.01 -3.68 9.33
CA LEU A 339 -3.46 -3.49 9.12
C LEU A 339 -4.07 -2.65 10.25
N ASP A 340 -3.72 -2.97 11.49
CA ASP A 340 -4.09 -2.30 12.73
C ASP A 340 -3.64 -0.82 12.77
N VAL A 341 -2.51 -0.51 12.12
CA VAL A 341 -2.07 0.89 11.91
C VAL A 341 -3.02 1.64 10.98
N MET A 342 -3.53 1.00 9.92
CA MET A 342 -4.51 1.60 9.01
C MET A 342 -5.87 1.77 9.67
N GLU A 343 -6.36 0.78 10.41
CA GLU A 343 -7.66 0.81 11.09
C GLU A 343 -7.71 1.86 12.22
N SER A 344 -6.61 2.04 12.95
CA SER A 344 -6.49 3.05 14.04
C SER A 344 -6.74 4.50 13.59
N SER A 345 -6.65 4.78 12.28
CA SER A 345 -6.92 6.11 11.74
C SER A 345 -8.42 6.46 11.70
N THR A 346 -9.30 5.46 11.80
CA THR A 346 -10.76 5.62 11.69
C THR A 346 -11.47 5.72 13.04
N ILE A 347 -10.87 5.20 14.11
CA ILE A 347 -11.46 5.17 15.46
C ILE A 347 -10.72 6.17 16.35
N ARG A 348 -11.38 7.30 16.68
CA ARG A 348 -10.93 8.23 17.72
C ARG A 348 -11.22 7.64 19.11
N ASP A 349 -10.62 6.51 19.45
CA ASP A 349 -10.73 6.00 20.81
C ASP A 349 -9.72 6.71 21.70
N GLU A 350 -10.19 7.74 22.43
CA GLU A 350 -9.42 8.44 23.46
C GLU A 350 -8.99 7.52 24.63
N ASN A 351 -9.42 6.25 24.65
CA ASN A 351 -9.19 5.30 25.74
C ASN A 351 -8.32 4.08 25.39
N SER A 352 -7.81 3.92 24.17
CA SER A 352 -6.86 2.83 23.88
C SER A 352 -5.46 3.21 24.36
N LEU A 353 -4.99 2.53 25.40
CA LEU A 353 -3.62 2.57 25.90
C LEU A 353 -2.64 2.42 24.73
N SER A 354 -1.84 3.47 24.47
CA SER A 354 -0.66 3.54 23.59
C SER A 354 -0.69 2.70 22.29
N PRO A 355 -0.59 3.32 21.08
CA PRO A 355 -0.48 2.53 19.85
C PRO A 355 0.67 1.52 19.98
N PRO A 356 0.54 0.28 19.47
CA PRO A 356 1.63 -0.68 19.46
C PRO A 356 2.87 0.00 18.90
N SER A 357 3.93 0.06 19.70
CA SER A 357 5.18 0.69 19.29
C SER A 357 5.91 -0.25 18.33
N TYR A 358 5.49 -0.26 17.07
CA TYR A 358 6.25 -0.93 16.02
C TYR A 358 7.59 -0.21 15.87
N ASP A 359 8.68 -0.97 15.96
CA ASP A 359 9.97 -0.51 15.50
C ASP A 359 9.95 -0.51 13.97
N MET A 360 9.62 0.64 13.39
CA MET A 360 9.52 0.82 11.94
C MET A 360 10.82 0.45 11.23
N HIS A 361 11.98 0.66 11.88
CA HIS A 361 13.28 0.30 11.31
C HIS A 361 13.45 -1.22 11.25
N ALA A 362 13.16 -1.93 12.33
CA ALA A 362 13.25 -3.38 12.37
C ALA A 362 12.36 -4.05 11.31
N VAL A 363 11.13 -3.54 11.13
CA VAL A 363 10.20 -4.06 10.11
C VAL A 363 10.77 -3.92 8.70
N LEU A 364 11.40 -2.78 8.36
CA LEU A 364 11.96 -2.58 7.03
C LEU A 364 13.34 -3.22 6.83
N GLU A 365 14.04 -3.60 7.88
CA GLU A 365 15.29 -4.37 7.81
C GLU A 365 15.06 -5.84 7.42
N GLU A 366 13.84 -6.35 7.59
CA GLU A 366 13.47 -7.69 7.17
C GLU A 366 13.68 -7.93 5.66
N THR A 367 14.19 -9.11 5.31
CA THR A 367 14.63 -9.43 3.93
C THR A 367 13.46 -9.37 2.93
N CYS A 368 12.26 -9.79 3.36
CA CYS A 368 11.05 -9.72 2.54
C CYS A 368 10.65 -8.27 2.26
N CYS A 369 10.63 -7.42 3.29
CA CYS A 369 10.34 -5.98 3.17
C CYS A 369 11.34 -5.27 2.25
N ARG A 370 12.64 -5.59 2.38
CA ARG A 370 13.66 -5.08 1.45
C ARG A 370 13.40 -5.47 0.00
N SER A 371 12.99 -6.72 -0.24
CA SER A 371 12.63 -7.19 -1.57
C SER A 371 11.42 -6.44 -2.15
N ILE A 372 10.42 -6.14 -1.31
CA ILE A 372 9.25 -5.34 -1.71
C ILE A 372 9.66 -3.89 -2.03
N LEU A 373 10.47 -3.26 -1.16
CA LEU A 373 10.99 -1.91 -1.38
C LEU A 373 11.80 -1.84 -2.69
N ASP A 374 12.61 -2.86 -2.98
CA ASP A 374 13.39 -2.96 -4.21
C ASP A 374 12.51 -3.12 -5.45
N LEU A 375 11.40 -3.86 -5.35
CA LEU A 375 10.42 -3.98 -6.44
C LEU A 375 9.72 -2.65 -6.71
N ILE A 376 9.24 -1.96 -5.66
CA ILE A 376 8.64 -0.62 -5.78
C ILE A 376 9.64 0.36 -6.41
N LYS A 377 10.88 0.39 -5.91
CA LYS A 377 11.97 1.21 -6.44
C LYS A 377 12.18 0.97 -7.93
N ARG A 378 12.19 -0.30 -8.35
CA ARG A 378 12.37 -0.67 -9.76
C ARG A 378 11.18 -0.24 -10.63
N ILE A 379 9.96 -0.38 -10.14
CA ILE A 379 8.76 0.07 -10.85
C ILE A 379 8.81 1.59 -11.04
N LEU A 380 9.06 2.35 -9.96
CA LEU A 380 9.18 3.81 -10.01
C LEU A 380 10.34 4.27 -10.90
N TYR A 381 11.47 3.57 -10.90
CA TYR A 381 12.59 3.86 -11.79
C TYR A 381 12.20 3.71 -13.27
N GLU A 382 11.59 2.59 -13.64
CA GLU A 382 11.16 2.32 -15.01
C GLU A 382 10.00 3.24 -15.46
N ASP A 383 9.18 3.73 -14.53
CA ASP A 383 8.10 4.70 -14.81
C ASP A 383 8.65 6.00 -15.41
N ILE A 384 9.89 6.37 -15.05
CA ILE A 384 10.57 7.57 -15.57
C ILE A 384 10.89 7.41 -17.07
N TYR A 385 11.11 6.18 -17.54
CA TYR A 385 11.39 5.86 -18.95
C TYR A 385 10.12 5.72 -19.81
N ARG A 386 8.93 5.78 -19.20
CA ARG A 386 7.66 5.67 -19.92
C ARG A 386 7.18 7.02 -20.41
N SER A 387 6.60 7.02 -21.61
CA SER A 387 5.89 8.18 -22.12
C SER A 387 4.49 8.23 -21.51
N HIS A 388 4.32 9.03 -20.47
CA HIS A 388 3.00 9.41 -19.97
C HIS A 388 2.28 10.23 -21.05
N GLY A 389 1.00 9.95 -21.30
CA GLY A 389 0.20 10.66 -22.29
C GLY A 389 -0.07 12.12 -21.91
N ALA A 390 -1.19 12.68 -22.34
CA ALA A 390 -1.55 14.08 -22.04
C ALA A 390 -1.86 14.36 -20.55
N LYS A 391 -1.87 13.35 -19.68
CA LYS A 391 -2.00 13.49 -18.22
C LYS A 391 -0.74 12.96 -17.53
N PRO A 392 -0.10 13.74 -16.64
CA PRO A 392 1.01 13.28 -15.83
C PRO A 392 0.46 12.58 -14.58
N ASP A 393 -0.16 11.42 -14.76
CA ASP A 393 -0.59 10.58 -13.63
C ASP A 393 0.62 9.70 -13.27
N SER A 394 1.58 10.27 -12.54
CA SER A 394 2.80 9.55 -12.13
C SER A 394 2.48 8.59 -10.98
N LEU A 395 3.07 7.39 -10.99
CA LEU A 395 2.91 6.44 -9.88
C LEU A 395 3.38 7.02 -8.54
N LEU A 396 4.34 7.94 -8.56
CA LEU A 396 4.77 8.65 -7.36
C LEU A 396 3.64 9.54 -6.79
N ASP A 397 2.83 10.16 -7.64
CA ASP A 397 1.69 10.96 -7.18
C ASP A 397 0.64 10.09 -6.51
N ALA A 398 0.34 8.91 -7.07
CA ALA A 398 -0.55 7.94 -6.44
C ALA A 398 -0.05 7.56 -5.03
N LEU A 399 1.24 7.29 -4.85
CA LEU A 399 1.81 6.98 -3.54
C LEU A 399 1.73 8.16 -2.56
N ILE A 400 1.95 9.40 -3.02
CA ILE A 400 1.88 10.61 -2.19
C ILE A 400 0.43 10.91 -1.77
N GLU A 401 -0.51 10.79 -2.69
CA GLU A 401 -1.93 11.09 -2.47
C GLU A 401 -2.61 10.09 -1.52
N ASN A 402 -2.11 8.86 -1.45
CA ASN A 402 -2.61 7.83 -0.53
C ASN A 402 -2.05 7.93 0.91
N ILE A 403 -1.21 8.93 1.23
CA ILE A 403 -0.72 9.12 2.60
C ILE A 403 -1.82 9.73 3.48
N PRO A 404 -2.12 9.13 4.65
CA PRO A 404 -3.10 9.69 5.59
C PRO A 404 -2.74 11.11 6.06
N GLU A 405 -3.75 11.95 6.30
CA GLU A 405 -3.53 13.36 6.70
C GLU A 405 -2.97 13.52 8.12
N TYR A 406 -3.28 12.64 9.07
CA TYR A 406 -2.84 12.75 10.47
C TYR A 406 -2.68 11.38 11.13
N GLY A 407 -2.08 11.34 12.32
CA GLY A 407 -2.06 10.14 13.17
C GLY A 407 -0.81 9.27 13.03
N TYR A 408 -0.84 8.09 13.67
CA TYR A 408 0.25 7.12 13.64
C TYR A 408 0.42 6.49 12.25
N SER A 409 -0.69 6.23 11.56
CA SER A 409 -0.71 5.78 10.17
C SER A 409 0.06 6.70 9.23
N ARG A 410 -0.16 8.02 9.32
CA ARG A 410 0.62 9.02 8.57
C ARG A 410 2.11 8.84 8.82
N ARG A 411 2.54 8.77 10.09
CA ARG A 411 3.96 8.64 10.45
C ARG A 411 4.58 7.39 9.82
N PHE A 412 3.90 6.26 9.93
CA PHE A 412 4.36 4.98 9.36
C PHE A 412 4.46 5.07 7.84
N CYS A 413 3.42 5.52 7.14
CA CYS A 413 3.43 5.67 5.68
C CYS A 413 4.51 6.66 5.21
N THR A 414 4.67 7.80 5.89
CA THR A 414 5.74 8.77 5.55
C THR A 414 7.13 8.19 5.73
N PHE A 415 7.33 7.34 6.74
CA PHE A 415 8.60 6.66 6.96
C PHE A 415 8.91 5.66 5.83
N VAL A 416 7.96 4.78 5.50
CA VAL A 416 8.10 3.81 4.40
C VAL A 416 8.35 4.52 3.07
N LEU A 417 7.59 5.57 2.76
CA LEU A 417 7.79 6.34 1.53
C LEU A 417 9.17 7.01 1.50
N SER A 418 9.64 7.57 2.61
CA SER A 418 10.96 8.21 2.69
C SER A 418 12.10 7.25 2.43
N GLU A 419 12.01 6.02 2.97
CA GLU A 419 12.98 4.96 2.69
C GLU A 419 12.95 4.56 1.21
N ASN A 420 11.76 4.40 0.62
CA ASN A 420 11.64 4.06 -0.79
C ASN A 420 12.18 5.17 -1.72
N LEU A 421 11.90 6.44 -1.42
CA LEU A 421 12.45 7.60 -2.12
C LEU A 421 13.97 7.67 -2.01
N SER A 422 14.52 7.36 -0.84
CA SER A 422 15.98 7.29 -0.63
C SER A 422 16.63 6.23 -1.52
N LEU A 423 16.04 5.03 -1.58
CA LEU A 423 16.49 3.96 -2.46
C LEU A 423 16.38 4.34 -3.94
N CYS A 424 15.31 5.02 -4.36
CA CYS A 424 15.15 5.52 -5.73
C CYS A 424 16.24 6.53 -6.09
N MET A 425 16.46 7.54 -5.24
CA MET A 425 17.49 8.56 -5.47
C MET A 425 18.89 7.95 -5.60
N GLU A 426 19.25 7.02 -4.71
CA GLU A 426 20.56 6.34 -4.76
C GLU A 426 20.71 5.50 -6.02
N TYR A 427 19.68 4.74 -6.39
CA TYR A 427 19.68 3.89 -7.57
C TYR A 427 19.80 4.71 -8.87
N MET A 428 18.99 5.75 -9.04
CA MET A 428 19.00 6.62 -10.23
C MET A 428 20.34 7.29 -10.50
N ILE A 429 21.06 7.64 -9.44
CA ILE A 429 22.41 8.21 -9.54
C ILE A 429 23.44 7.13 -9.84
N ALA A 430 23.31 5.94 -9.25
CA ALA A 430 24.24 4.83 -9.44
C ALA A 430 24.17 4.25 -10.86
N THR A 431 22.99 4.19 -11.47
CA THR A 431 22.78 3.69 -12.84
C THR A 431 23.01 4.74 -13.93
N ASP A 432 23.20 6.02 -13.55
CA ASP A 432 23.15 7.16 -14.46
C ASP A 432 21.88 7.11 -15.33
N VAL A 433 20.75 7.47 -14.72
CA VAL A 433 19.40 7.41 -15.30
C VAL A 433 19.31 7.95 -16.75
N LEU A 434 20.21 8.85 -17.17
CA LEU A 434 20.19 9.45 -18.50
C LEU A 434 21.03 8.70 -19.55
N LEU A 435 21.87 7.73 -19.17
CA LEU A 435 22.70 6.92 -20.08
C LEU A 435 22.01 5.62 -20.55
N GLU A 436 21.02 5.10 -19.81
CA GLU A 436 20.39 3.79 -20.06
C GLU A 436 19.37 3.75 -21.22
N SER A 437 19.35 4.75 -22.13
CA SER A 437 18.36 4.77 -23.22
C SER A 437 18.49 3.62 -24.24
N GLU A 438 19.58 2.83 -24.19
CA GLU A 438 19.92 1.84 -25.23
C GLU A 438 20.17 0.39 -24.73
N LYS A 439 20.06 0.07 -23.43
CA LYS A 439 20.28 -1.32 -22.95
C LYS A 439 19.08 -1.89 -22.20
N THR A 440 18.42 -2.86 -22.83
CA THR A 440 17.62 -3.93 -22.20
C THR A 440 16.79 -3.51 -20.98
N SER A 441 16.08 -2.38 -21.06
CA SER A 441 15.05 -2.06 -20.09
C SER A 441 13.87 -3.02 -20.28
N THR A 442 13.19 -3.33 -19.19
CA THR A 442 11.93 -4.08 -19.21
C THR A 442 10.84 -3.39 -20.06
N ALA A 443 11.08 -2.13 -20.47
CA ALA A 443 10.27 -1.42 -21.46
C ALA A 443 10.15 -2.13 -22.81
N ALA A 444 11.17 -2.90 -23.25
CA ALA A 444 11.05 -3.73 -24.45
C ALA A 444 10.06 -4.89 -24.25
N THR A 445 10.00 -5.45 -23.04
CA THR A 445 9.05 -6.49 -22.65
C THR A 445 7.63 -5.93 -22.57
N CYS A 446 7.42 -4.71 -22.09
CA CYS A 446 6.09 -4.15 -21.85
C CYS A 446 5.36 -3.59 -23.09
N GLY A 447 5.99 -3.57 -24.27
CA GLY A 447 5.39 -3.08 -25.52
C GLY A 447 5.08 -1.57 -25.55
N THR A 448 5.44 -0.83 -24.49
CA THR A 448 5.24 0.61 -24.38
C THR A 448 6.32 1.36 -25.15
N SER A 449 5.94 2.43 -25.86
CA SER A 449 6.92 3.31 -26.52
C SER A 449 7.87 3.90 -25.48
N THR A 450 9.18 3.68 -25.68
CA THR A 450 10.21 4.28 -24.85
C THR A 450 10.15 5.79 -24.93
N ALA A 451 10.29 6.47 -23.79
CA ALA A 451 10.33 7.93 -23.75
C ALA A 451 11.48 8.45 -24.61
N THR A 452 11.23 9.55 -25.33
CA THR A 452 12.32 10.29 -25.97
C THR A 452 13.26 10.86 -24.90
N SER A 453 14.51 11.15 -25.25
CA SER A 453 15.47 11.75 -24.32
C SER A 453 14.92 13.02 -23.63
N ALA A 454 14.19 13.86 -24.35
CA ALA A 454 13.56 15.06 -23.77
C ALA A 454 12.46 14.72 -22.75
N VAL A 455 11.63 13.70 -23.02
CA VAL A 455 10.59 13.24 -22.08
C VAL A 455 11.23 12.58 -20.85
N LEU A 456 12.29 11.80 -21.02
CA LEU A 456 13.05 11.22 -19.92
C LEU A 456 13.60 12.31 -18.99
N LEU A 457 14.23 13.35 -19.55
CA LEU A 457 14.72 14.49 -18.78
C LEU A 457 13.58 15.21 -18.04
N ALA A 458 12.42 15.38 -18.68
CA ALA A 458 11.24 16.00 -18.07
C ALA A 458 10.68 15.15 -16.91
N ASN A 459 10.57 13.83 -17.08
CA ASN A 459 10.11 12.90 -16.06
C ASN A 459 11.07 12.87 -14.86
N PHE A 460 12.38 12.84 -15.11
CA PHE A 460 13.40 12.92 -14.05
C PHE A 460 13.29 14.24 -13.26
N ALA A 461 13.16 15.37 -13.96
CA ALA A 461 12.99 16.67 -13.32
C ALA A 461 11.67 16.75 -12.52
N TYR A 462 10.59 16.15 -13.03
CA TYR A 462 9.31 16.04 -12.33
C TYR A 462 9.44 15.22 -11.04
N PHE A 463 10.03 14.02 -11.13
CA PHE A 463 10.27 13.15 -9.99
C PHE A 463 11.07 13.86 -8.89
N ALA A 464 12.15 14.55 -9.28
CA ALA A 464 12.95 15.35 -8.37
C ALA A 464 12.14 16.49 -7.70
N SER A 465 11.31 17.20 -8.47
CA SER A 465 10.43 18.24 -7.93
C SER A 465 9.43 17.68 -6.91
N ARG A 466 8.87 16.49 -7.16
CA ARG A 466 7.92 15.85 -6.23
C ARG A 466 8.58 15.41 -4.93
N ILE A 467 9.83 14.95 -4.97
CA ILE A 467 10.61 14.71 -3.73
C ILE A 467 10.77 16.01 -2.94
N VAL A 468 11.06 17.13 -3.61
CA VAL A 468 11.17 18.43 -2.94
C VAL A 468 9.82 18.86 -2.34
N ASP A 469 8.71 18.64 -3.02
CA ASP A 469 7.37 18.88 -2.44
C ASP A 469 7.12 18.01 -1.20
N CYS A 470 7.59 16.75 -1.19
CA CYS A 470 7.52 15.89 0.00
C CYS A 470 8.34 16.44 1.18
N VAL A 471 9.50 17.05 0.90
CA VAL A 471 10.30 17.73 1.94
C VAL A 471 9.54 18.92 2.53
N TRP A 472 8.98 19.78 1.68
CA TRP A 472 8.24 20.97 2.13
C TRP A 472 6.91 20.65 2.83
N SER A 473 6.23 19.58 2.44
CA SER A 473 4.98 19.10 3.07
C SER A 473 5.18 18.25 4.33
N GLY A 474 6.44 17.96 4.69
CA GLY A 474 6.79 17.10 5.83
C GLY A 474 6.42 15.63 5.63
N ILE A 475 6.28 15.19 4.39
CA ILE A 475 6.08 13.78 4.00
C ILE A 475 7.42 13.03 4.00
N TYR A 476 8.51 13.71 3.63
CA TYR A 476 9.85 13.13 3.66
C TYR A 476 10.49 13.31 5.05
N VAL A 477 10.77 12.20 5.73
CA VAL A 477 11.31 12.11 7.10
C VAL A 477 12.82 11.77 7.12
N GLY A 478 13.41 11.47 5.96
CA GLY A 478 14.83 11.17 5.82
C GLY A 478 15.75 12.40 5.93
N GLU A 479 17.06 12.17 5.80
CA GLU A 479 18.05 13.24 5.78
C GLU A 479 17.91 14.09 4.50
N THR A 480 17.51 15.35 4.65
CA THR A 480 17.34 16.28 3.51
C THR A 480 18.66 16.57 2.76
N SER A 481 19.83 16.35 3.37
CA SER A 481 21.13 16.42 2.69
C SER A 481 21.27 15.38 1.56
N ARG A 482 20.59 14.23 1.67
CA ARG A 482 20.57 13.23 0.58
C ARG A 482 19.83 13.76 -0.64
N VAL A 483 18.72 14.47 -0.43
CA VAL A 483 17.96 15.14 -1.50
C VAL A 483 18.82 16.23 -2.16
N LEU A 484 19.55 17.03 -1.37
CA LEU A 484 20.46 18.04 -1.90
C LEU A 484 21.57 17.41 -2.77
N SER A 485 22.21 16.35 -2.27
CA SER A 485 23.24 15.60 -3.02
C SER A 485 22.67 14.98 -4.30
N PHE A 486 21.47 14.43 -4.25
CA PHE A 486 20.75 13.89 -5.41
C PHE A 486 20.52 14.96 -6.48
N LEU A 487 20.01 16.13 -6.11
CA LEU A 487 19.76 17.24 -7.05
C LEU A 487 21.05 17.77 -7.69
N LEU A 488 22.11 17.95 -6.90
CA LEU A 488 23.42 18.40 -7.40
C LEU A 488 24.02 17.41 -8.41
N LYS A 489 23.95 16.10 -8.10
CA LYS A 489 24.42 15.05 -9.02
C LYS A 489 23.52 14.97 -10.26
N GLY A 490 22.19 15.04 -10.10
CA GLY A 490 21.23 15.04 -11.19
C GLY A 490 21.40 16.21 -12.17
N LEU A 491 21.72 17.41 -11.66
CA LEU A 491 22.08 18.56 -12.48
C LEU A 491 23.38 18.34 -13.25
N ALA A 492 24.38 17.71 -12.63
CA ALA A 492 25.62 17.36 -13.32
C ALA A 492 25.39 16.35 -14.46
N LEU A 493 24.48 15.39 -14.28
CA LEU A 493 24.06 14.45 -15.32
C LEU A 493 23.32 15.17 -16.46
N THR A 494 22.31 15.97 -16.13
CA THR A 494 21.49 16.70 -17.11
C THR A 494 22.32 17.66 -17.95
N ARG A 495 23.27 18.37 -17.32
CA ARG A 495 24.17 19.30 -18.00
C ARG A 495 25.09 18.63 -19.03
N ARG A 496 25.47 17.37 -18.84
CA ARG A 496 26.28 16.61 -19.81
C ARG A 496 25.51 16.30 -21.09
N ASN A 497 24.19 16.09 -20.97
CA ASN A 497 23.35 15.61 -22.07
C ASN A 497 22.62 16.74 -22.81
N ASP A 498 22.01 17.69 -22.09
CA ASP A 498 21.41 18.89 -22.71
C ASP A 498 21.38 20.11 -21.74
N PRO A 499 22.39 21.00 -21.82
CA PRO A 499 22.52 22.16 -20.94
C PRO A 499 21.53 23.29 -21.20
N LYS A 500 20.67 23.22 -22.24
CA LYS A 500 19.65 24.24 -22.55
C LYS A 500 18.22 23.72 -22.40
N SER A 501 18.05 22.55 -21.78
CA SER A 501 16.74 21.94 -21.59
C SER A 501 15.91 22.69 -20.54
N VAL A 502 14.61 22.83 -20.78
CA VAL A 502 13.63 23.34 -19.79
C VAL A 502 13.66 22.50 -18.50
N SER A 503 13.99 21.21 -18.61
CA SER A 503 14.15 20.28 -17.49
C SER A 503 15.33 20.65 -16.57
N TYR A 504 16.41 21.23 -17.12
CA TYR A 504 17.52 21.74 -16.32
C TYR A 504 17.07 22.89 -15.41
N ASP A 505 16.26 23.82 -15.94
CA ASP A 505 15.73 24.95 -15.15
C ASP A 505 14.79 24.45 -14.04
N SER A 506 13.97 23.42 -14.31
CA SER A 506 13.12 22.79 -13.28
C SER A 506 13.92 22.13 -12.16
N LEU A 507 15.03 21.46 -12.49
CA LEU A 507 15.95 20.87 -11.51
C LEU A 507 16.68 21.94 -10.71
N MET A 508 17.10 23.04 -11.35
CA MET A 508 17.71 24.19 -10.67
C MET A 508 16.73 24.82 -9.67
N HIS A 509 15.47 25.02 -10.07
CA HIS A 509 14.43 25.51 -9.18
C HIS A 509 14.17 24.56 -8.00
N SER A 510 14.23 23.24 -8.23
CA SER A 510 14.12 22.23 -7.17
C SER A 510 15.31 22.28 -6.20
N LEU A 511 16.52 22.52 -6.72
CA LEU A 511 17.74 22.74 -5.92
C LEU A 511 17.60 23.98 -5.04
N ASP A 512 17.18 25.11 -5.62
CA ASP A 512 16.98 26.38 -4.92
C ASP A 512 16.00 26.24 -3.76
N ARG A 513 14.85 25.61 -4.02
CA ARG A 513 13.85 25.30 -2.98
C ARG A 513 14.43 24.44 -1.85
N THR A 514 15.28 23.47 -2.17
CA THR A 514 15.92 22.60 -1.17
C THR A 514 16.96 23.34 -0.34
N ILE A 515 17.78 24.19 -0.97
CA ILE A 515 18.76 25.04 -0.26
C ILE A 515 18.04 25.98 0.71
N LEU A 516 17.01 26.69 0.24
CA LEU A 516 16.25 27.62 1.06
C LEU A 516 15.56 26.90 2.23
N PHE A 517 15.00 25.71 1.99
CA PHE A 517 14.44 24.89 3.06
C PHE A 517 15.48 24.57 4.14
N LEU A 518 16.64 24.04 3.73
CA LEU A 518 17.71 23.64 4.65
C LEU A 518 18.24 24.80 5.50
N LEU A 519 18.40 25.98 4.89
CA LEU A 519 18.89 27.20 5.54
C LEU A 519 17.84 27.89 6.42
N SER A 520 16.54 27.66 6.17
CA SER A 520 15.44 28.25 6.93
C SER A 520 15.17 27.59 8.28
N ARG A 521 15.83 26.46 8.59
CA ARG A 521 15.58 25.70 9.81
C ARG A 521 16.04 26.46 11.07
N PRO A 522 15.26 26.41 12.16
CA PRO A 522 15.56 27.19 13.37
C PRO A 522 16.84 26.71 14.05
N ILE A 523 17.70 27.66 14.43
CA ILE A 523 18.89 27.42 15.27
C ILE A 523 18.53 27.90 16.68
N ASP A 524 17.86 27.05 17.47
CA ASP A 524 17.52 27.42 18.85
C ASP A 524 18.76 27.32 19.75
N ASN A 525 19.34 28.47 20.09
CA ASN A 525 20.28 28.59 21.20
C ASN A 525 19.48 28.79 22.50
N ALA A 526 19.63 27.84 23.42
CA ALA A 526 18.87 27.74 24.66
C ALA A 526 18.71 29.08 25.43
N THR A 527 17.47 29.59 25.51
CA THR A 527 16.88 30.14 26.75
C THR A 527 15.36 30.12 26.61
N GLY A 528 14.74 29.03 27.07
CA GLY A 528 13.30 28.93 27.17
C GLY A 528 12.77 29.88 28.24
N GLN A 529 12.27 31.06 27.84
CA GLN A 529 11.23 31.79 28.59
C GLN A 529 10.62 33.02 27.88
N LYS A 530 11.09 33.45 26.70
CA LYS A 530 10.67 34.76 26.16
C LYS A 530 10.14 34.80 24.73
N LEU A 531 9.73 33.66 24.16
CA LEU A 531 9.16 33.62 22.81
C LEU A 531 7.81 32.91 22.71
N GLU A 532 7.07 32.76 23.82
CA GLU A 532 5.68 32.29 23.77
C GLU A 532 4.71 33.36 23.22
N LYS A 533 5.19 34.58 22.92
CA LYS A 533 4.35 35.72 22.50
C LYS A 533 4.68 36.36 21.16
N ARG A 534 5.65 35.86 20.39
CA ARG A 534 6.05 36.53 19.13
C ARG A 534 6.09 35.71 17.85
N LEU A 535 5.81 34.41 17.90
CA LEU A 535 5.57 33.62 16.70
C LEU A 535 4.29 32.81 16.88
N HIS A 536 3.16 33.37 16.47
CA HIS A 536 2.01 32.56 16.09
C HIS A 536 2.33 31.92 14.73
N PHE A 537 3.13 30.86 14.74
CA PHE A 537 3.06 29.83 13.71
C PHE A 537 2.18 28.72 14.28
N PRO A 538 0.88 28.64 13.93
CA PRO A 538 0.13 27.44 14.22
C PRO A 538 0.51 26.36 13.19
N THR A 539 0.75 25.14 13.69
CA THR A 539 0.57 23.85 12.98
C THR A 539 1.78 23.10 12.39
N VAL A 540 3.04 23.36 12.77
CA VAL A 540 4.11 22.36 12.49
C VAL A 540 5.08 22.29 13.68
N LEU A 541 5.26 21.09 14.22
CA LEU A 541 6.21 20.68 15.29
C LEU A 541 5.80 20.95 16.75
N SER A 542 4.92 20.08 17.27
CA SER A 542 4.85 19.79 18.71
C SER A 542 5.67 18.53 19.03
N ILE A 543 6.91 18.68 19.54
CA ILE A 543 7.74 17.56 20.05
C ILE A 543 8.22 17.90 21.48
N PRO A 544 8.38 16.92 22.41
CA PRO A 544 8.73 17.18 23.82
C PRO A 544 10.18 17.66 24.08
N LYS A 545 10.35 18.42 25.18
CA LYS A 545 11.51 19.26 25.54
C LYS A 545 12.86 18.55 25.83
N THR A 546 12.91 17.22 25.97
CA THR A 546 14.16 16.48 26.26
C THR A 546 14.90 16.00 25.01
N PHE A 547 14.27 16.08 23.83
CA PHE A 547 14.83 15.67 22.53
C PHE A 547 15.50 16.83 21.77
N PHE A 548 15.35 18.08 22.25
CA PHE A 548 15.71 19.30 21.52
C PHE A 548 17.21 19.58 21.40
N ALA A 549 18.05 19.16 22.37
CA ALA A 549 19.47 19.49 22.35
C ALA A 549 20.29 18.71 21.29
N ALA A 550 19.88 17.46 20.98
CA ALA A 550 20.50 16.67 19.91
C ALA A 550 20.03 17.12 18.51
N ILE A 551 18.76 17.51 18.39
CA ILE A 551 18.19 18.08 17.16
C ILE A 551 18.90 19.39 16.78
N THR A 552 19.23 20.27 17.73
CA THR A 552 19.89 21.56 17.43
C THR A 552 21.28 21.41 16.83
N VAL A 553 22.09 20.43 17.29
CA VAL A 553 23.43 20.20 16.72
C VAL A 553 23.34 19.60 15.31
N ALA A 554 22.44 18.64 15.10
CA ALA A 554 22.23 18.02 13.78
C ALA A 554 21.71 19.06 12.76
N VAL A 555 20.81 19.95 13.18
CA VAL A 555 20.33 21.06 12.34
C VAL A 555 21.46 22.03 12.03
N GLN A 556 22.27 22.44 13.01
CA GLN A 556 23.44 23.31 12.79
C GLN A 556 24.45 22.67 11.82
N MET A 557 24.75 21.39 11.99
CA MET A 557 25.67 20.66 11.10
C MET A 557 25.11 20.59 9.68
N SER A 558 23.80 20.39 9.53
CA SER A 558 23.18 20.34 8.21
C SER A 558 23.13 21.71 7.53
N ILE A 559 22.89 22.80 8.26
CA ILE A 559 23.01 24.17 7.74
C ILE A 559 24.45 24.45 7.31
N LEU A 560 25.43 24.08 8.15
CA LEU A 560 26.85 24.26 7.85
C LEU A 560 27.26 23.49 6.59
N ASN A 561 26.85 22.22 6.47
CA ASN A 561 27.09 21.41 5.28
C ASN A 561 26.46 22.05 4.04
N THR A 562 25.23 22.55 4.15
CA THR A 562 24.55 23.24 3.04
C THR A 562 25.32 24.49 2.60
N LEU A 563 25.77 25.33 3.53
CA LEU A 563 26.58 26.52 3.22
C LEU A 563 27.92 26.14 2.58
N SER A 564 28.55 25.07 3.04
CA SER A 564 29.78 24.54 2.45
C SER A 564 29.56 24.01 1.03
N GLU A 565 28.45 23.30 0.79
CA GLU A 565 28.07 22.81 -0.53
C GLU A 565 27.79 23.95 -1.51
N ILE A 566 27.19 25.06 -1.07
CA ILE A 566 27.03 26.26 -1.91
C ILE A 566 28.38 26.77 -2.41
N ILE A 567 29.40 26.80 -1.54
CA ILE A 567 30.75 27.24 -1.91
C ILE A 567 31.41 26.21 -2.84
N LEU A 568 31.30 24.92 -2.52
CA LEU A 568 31.89 23.84 -3.31
C LEU A 568 31.31 23.79 -4.74
N TYR A 569 30.00 23.96 -4.87
CA TYR A 569 29.26 23.94 -6.12
C TYR A 569 28.93 25.34 -6.67
N ARG A 570 29.71 26.37 -6.30
CA ARG A 570 29.51 27.76 -6.73
C ARG A 570 29.41 27.93 -8.24
N ASN A 571 30.11 27.10 -9.02
CA ASN A 571 30.09 27.16 -10.49
C ASN A 571 28.74 26.72 -11.08
N VAL A 572 27.92 26.01 -10.31
CA VAL A 572 26.57 25.59 -10.69
C VAL A 572 25.56 26.57 -10.09
N ILE A 573 25.57 26.75 -8.77
CA ILE A 573 24.57 27.55 -8.03
C ILE A 573 24.69 29.04 -8.35
N LEU A 574 25.92 29.57 -8.41
CA LEU A 574 26.21 30.98 -8.75
C LEU A 574 26.58 31.15 -10.23
N SER A 575 26.24 30.19 -11.09
CA SER A 575 26.49 30.26 -12.53
C SER A 575 25.91 31.54 -13.14
N PRO A 576 26.59 32.22 -14.09
CA PRO A 576 26.06 33.40 -14.77
C PRO A 576 24.70 33.18 -15.46
N THR A 577 24.38 31.93 -15.82
CA THR A 577 23.12 31.54 -16.47
C THR A 577 21.97 31.42 -15.48
N HIS A 578 22.25 31.24 -14.19
CA HIS A 578 21.25 31.04 -13.15
C HIS A 578 20.88 32.38 -12.48
N ASN A 579 19.80 33.02 -12.91
CA ASN A 579 19.41 34.35 -12.42
C ASN A 579 17.95 34.36 -11.96
N ASP A 580 17.61 33.63 -10.89
CA ASP A 580 16.29 33.71 -10.25
C ASP A 580 16.26 34.81 -9.16
N PRO A 581 15.57 35.94 -9.40
CA PRO A 581 15.44 37.03 -8.43
C PRO A 581 14.89 36.58 -7.07
N LEU A 582 13.93 35.65 -7.07
CA LEU A 582 13.21 35.22 -5.86
C LEU A 582 14.11 34.35 -4.98
N PHE A 583 14.89 33.46 -5.59
CA PHE A 583 15.90 32.67 -4.90
C PHE A 583 16.99 33.55 -4.28
N PHE A 584 17.64 34.42 -5.07
CA PHE A 584 18.76 35.23 -4.56
C PHE A 584 18.32 36.28 -3.52
N GLY A 585 17.10 36.83 -3.65
CA GLY A 585 16.49 37.69 -2.64
C GLY A 585 16.25 36.95 -1.32
N SER A 586 15.66 35.75 -1.40
CA SER A 586 15.40 34.88 -0.25
C SER A 586 16.69 34.36 0.43
N LEU A 587 17.67 33.97 -0.37
CA LEU A 587 18.99 33.54 0.10
C LEU A 587 19.69 34.67 0.87
N THR A 588 19.61 35.91 0.37
CA THR A 588 20.17 37.08 1.05
C THR A 588 19.56 37.27 2.45
N HIS A 589 18.23 37.12 2.58
CA HIS A 589 17.56 37.18 3.86
C HIS A 589 18.08 36.10 4.83
N LEU A 590 18.14 34.85 4.38
CA LEU A 590 18.61 33.73 5.21
C LEU A 590 20.08 33.90 5.61
N LEU A 591 20.95 34.34 4.71
CA LEU A 591 22.35 34.64 5.02
C LEU A 591 22.48 35.75 6.07
N PHE A 592 21.64 36.79 6.02
CA PHE A 592 21.62 37.83 7.04
C PHE A 592 21.19 37.32 8.41
N MET A 593 20.22 36.42 8.46
CA MET A 593 19.75 35.79 9.69
C MET A 593 20.81 34.85 10.28
N LEU A 594 21.42 34.01 9.43
CA LEU A 594 22.43 33.03 9.85
C LEU A 594 23.77 33.64 10.24
N SER A 595 24.07 34.83 9.73
CA SER A 595 25.32 35.54 10.04
C SER A 595 25.27 36.41 11.29
N VAL A 596 24.14 36.43 12.01
CA VAL A 596 24.07 37.05 13.34
C VAL A 596 24.80 36.16 14.33
N THR A 597 25.97 36.61 14.78
CA THR A 597 26.69 35.96 15.88
C THR A 597 25.96 36.24 17.20
N PRO A 598 25.70 35.24 18.06
CA PRO A 598 25.20 35.53 19.41
C PRO A 598 26.22 36.42 20.14
N ASP A 599 25.74 37.42 20.88
CA ASP A 599 26.59 38.34 21.65
C ASP A 599 27.55 37.54 22.54
N ILE A 600 28.83 37.50 22.16
CA ILE A 600 29.90 36.89 22.95
C ILE A 600 30.23 37.87 24.08
N LEU A 601 29.31 38.01 25.05
CA LEU A 601 29.71 38.54 26.36
C LEU A 601 30.58 37.47 27.02
N PRO A 602 31.75 37.83 27.58
CA PRO A 602 32.63 36.88 28.23
C PRO A 602 32.00 36.45 29.56
N ARG A 603 31.02 35.55 29.51
CA ARG A 603 30.64 34.77 30.69
C ARG A 603 31.66 33.65 30.86
N LYS A 604 32.30 33.68 32.03
CA LYS A 604 33.32 32.73 32.48
C LYS A 604 32.85 31.29 32.33
N GLU A 605 33.79 30.47 31.86
CA GLU A 605 33.88 29.00 31.91
C GLU A 605 32.85 28.22 31.08
N GLY A 606 33.33 27.81 29.89
CA GLY A 606 32.72 26.78 29.04
C GLY A 606 31.74 27.30 27.99
N LEU A 607 32.23 27.78 26.84
CA LEU A 607 31.34 27.93 25.67
C LEU A 607 30.71 26.55 25.37
N SER A 608 29.39 26.49 25.30
CA SER A 608 28.71 25.27 24.92
C SER A 608 29.10 24.92 23.47
N ASN A 609 29.14 23.62 23.12
CA ASN A 609 29.43 23.20 21.73
C ASN A 609 28.45 23.84 20.72
N LEU A 610 27.24 24.21 21.16
CA LEU A 610 26.21 24.90 20.39
C LEU A 610 26.61 26.34 20.00
N ASP A 611 27.28 27.06 20.91
CA ASP A 611 27.75 28.43 20.67
C ASP A 611 28.90 28.44 19.64
N ARG A 612 29.77 27.42 19.70
CA ARG A 612 30.82 27.19 18.69
C ARG A 612 30.22 26.84 17.31
N GLY A 613 29.21 25.96 17.28
CA GLY A 613 28.49 25.60 16.05
C GLY A 613 27.81 26.81 15.40
N SER A 614 27.13 27.64 16.20
CA SER A 614 26.48 28.87 15.74
C SER A 614 27.49 29.88 15.17
N ALA A 615 28.64 30.07 15.83
CA ALA A 615 29.70 30.94 15.33
C ALA A 615 30.28 30.44 13.99
N GLN A 616 30.41 29.12 13.82
CA GLN A 616 30.89 28.53 12.58
C GLN A 616 29.88 28.70 11.43
N VAL A 617 28.58 28.53 11.71
CA VAL A 617 27.50 28.83 10.75
C VAL A 617 27.55 30.29 10.31
N ALA A 618 27.74 31.23 11.24
CA ALA A 618 27.81 32.65 10.91
C ALA A 618 29.03 33.00 10.04
N LEU A 619 30.19 32.38 10.30
CA LEU A 619 31.38 32.54 9.46
C LEU A 619 31.19 31.98 8.05
N CYS A 620 30.61 30.79 7.92
CA CYS A 620 30.30 30.20 6.61
C CYS A 620 29.26 31.02 5.86
N ALA A 621 28.21 31.53 6.52
CA ALA A 621 27.21 32.41 5.91
C ALA A 621 27.84 33.72 5.40
N SER A 622 28.77 34.30 6.18
CA SER A 622 29.55 35.47 5.74
C SER A 622 30.42 35.17 4.51
N GLN A 623 31.00 33.97 4.43
CA GLN A 623 31.77 33.56 3.26
C GLN A 623 30.87 33.38 2.02
N VAL A 624 29.71 32.72 2.16
CA VAL A 624 28.74 32.59 1.07
C VAL A 624 28.27 33.96 0.60
N TRP A 625 28.01 34.90 1.52
CA TRP A 625 27.64 36.27 1.17
C TRP A 625 28.70 36.98 0.31
N LYS A 626 29.99 36.80 0.61
CA LYS A 626 31.08 37.37 -0.20
C LYS A 626 31.08 36.81 -1.63
N GLU A 627 30.91 35.51 -1.79
CA GLU A 627 30.84 34.85 -3.10
C GLU A 627 29.61 35.32 -3.89
N VAL A 628 28.44 35.41 -3.24
CA VAL A 628 27.20 35.93 -3.83
C VAL A 628 27.39 37.38 -4.28
N CYS A 629 28.00 38.25 -3.46
CA CYS A 629 28.34 39.62 -3.85
C CYS A 629 29.29 39.67 -5.04
N ALA A 630 30.28 38.78 -5.10
CA ALA A 630 31.27 38.77 -6.17
C ALA A 630 30.65 38.33 -7.51
N MET A 631 29.76 37.34 -7.50
CA MET A 631 29.24 36.71 -8.71
C MET A 631 27.86 37.24 -9.15
N LYS A 632 27.05 37.81 -8.25
CA LYS A 632 25.64 38.18 -8.49
C LYS A 632 25.32 39.64 -8.18
N ARG A 633 26.33 40.52 -8.11
CA ARG A 633 26.15 41.95 -7.80
C ARG A 633 25.03 42.63 -8.61
N ASN A 634 25.08 42.53 -9.93
CA ASN A 634 24.12 43.21 -10.81
C ASN A 634 22.68 42.74 -10.56
N LEU A 635 22.49 41.44 -10.31
CA LEU A 635 21.19 40.86 -9.99
C LEU A 635 20.67 41.38 -8.65
N LEU A 636 21.52 41.48 -7.63
CA LEU A 636 21.13 42.01 -6.32
C LEU A 636 20.77 43.50 -6.39
N GLU A 637 21.49 44.29 -7.19
CA GLU A 637 21.16 45.70 -7.45
C GLU A 637 19.78 45.83 -8.14
N GLU A 638 19.45 44.93 -9.06
CA GLU A 638 18.14 44.87 -9.72
C GLU A 638 17.01 44.46 -8.76
N VAL A 639 17.23 43.42 -7.96
CA VAL A 639 16.25 42.87 -7.00
C VAL A 639 15.87 43.89 -5.94
N PHE A 640 16.86 44.58 -5.35
CA PHE A 640 16.63 45.46 -4.20
C PHE A 640 16.39 46.92 -4.57
N ARG A 641 16.71 47.35 -5.81
CA ARG A 641 16.52 48.72 -6.31
C ARG A 641 17.07 49.81 -5.37
N SER A 642 18.10 49.47 -4.59
CA SER A 642 18.74 50.30 -3.57
C SER A 642 20.26 50.26 -3.75
N GLY A 643 20.98 51.23 -3.18
CA GLY A 643 22.44 51.23 -3.21
C GLY A 643 23.03 49.92 -2.64
N PHE A 644 23.98 49.32 -3.37
CA PHE A 644 24.57 48.04 -2.99
C PHE A 644 25.87 48.21 -2.21
N VAL A 645 25.97 47.50 -1.08
CA VAL A 645 27.16 47.45 -0.24
C VAL A 645 27.51 45.98 0.01
N ALA A 646 28.76 45.60 -0.23
CA ALA A 646 29.23 44.23 -0.04
C ALA A 646 29.60 43.90 1.42
N GLU A 647 29.89 44.93 2.23
CA GLU A 647 30.15 44.76 3.67
C GLU A 647 28.88 44.28 4.37
N LEU A 648 28.97 43.14 5.05
CA LEU A 648 27.83 42.35 5.51
C LEU A 648 26.92 43.13 6.47
N ASN A 649 27.47 43.91 7.41
CA ASN A 649 26.65 44.62 8.39
C ASN A 649 25.93 45.84 7.78
N ALA A 650 26.61 46.59 6.92
CA ALA A 650 26.01 47.68 6.16
C ALA A 650 24.96 47.15 5.16
N ALA A 651 25.26 46.04 4.47
CA ALA A 651 24.30 45.36 3.61
C ALA A 651 23.05 44.93 4.37
N ARG A 652 23.21 44.34 5.55
CA ARG A 652 22.09 43.96 6.43
C ARG A 652 21.29 45.18 6.86
N ALA A 653 21.94 46.27 7.24
CA ALA A 653 21.25 47.51 7.64
C ALA A 653 20.41 48.13 6.50
N LEU A 654 20.90 48.05 5.26
CA LEU A 654 20.24 48.63 4.08
C LEU A 654 19.18 47.70 3.47
N LEU A 655 19.47 46.40 3.36
CA LEU A 655 18.72 45.45 2.54
C LEU A 655 17.81 44.51 3.34
N SER A 656 17.94 44.41 4.67
CA SER A 656 17.24 43.41 5.48
C SER A 656 15.71 43.44 5.30
N HIS A 657 15.09 44.62 5.28
CA HIS A 657 13.64 44.74 5.07
C HIS A 657 13.21 44.31 3.66
N ALA A 658 13.96 44.67 2.63
CA ALA A 658 13.64 44.27 1.27
C ALA A 658 13.86 42.76 1.06
N ALA A 659 14.92 42.20 1.65
CA ALA A 659 15.20 40.77 1.63
C ALA A 659 14.12 39.96 2.37
N SER A 660 13.61 40.46 3.50
CA SER A 660 12.52 39.76 4.22
C SER A 660 11.21 39.73 3.44
N LEU A 661 10.91 40.75 2.62
CA LEU A 661 9.77 40.73 1.70
C LEU A 661 9.95 39.68 0.58
N GLN A 662 11.16 39.54 0.03
CA GLN A 662 11.46 38.49 -0.95
C GLN A 662 11.29 37.08 -0.34
N TRP A 663 11.79 36.88 0.88
CA TRP A 663 11.59 35.65 1.63
C TRP A 663 10.10 35.34 1.86
N LEU A 664 9.31 36.34 2.27
CA LEU A 664 7.87 36.15 2.49
C LEU A 664 7.15 35.78 1.18
N SER A 665 7.47 36.48 0.08
CA SER A 665 6.94 36.17 -1.25
C SER A 665 7.30 34.75 -1.70
N PHE A 666 8.50 34.28 -1.36
CA PHE A 666 8.91 32.91 -1.64
C PHE A 666 8.07 31.92 -0.82
N VAL A 667 7.93 32.13 0.48
CA VAL A 667 7.12 31.26 1.37
C VAL A 667 5.66 31.20 0.91
N ASP A 668 5.07 32.32 0.52
CA ASP A 668 3.70 32.37 -0.02
C ASP A 668 3.57 31.55 -1.31
N SER A 669 4.59 31.58 -2.19
CA SER A 669 4.65 30.75 -3.39
C SER A 669 4.72 29.25 -3.06
N GLN A 670 5.47 28.87 -2.02
CA GLN A 670 5.57 27.48 -1.56
C GLN A 670 4.24 26.94 -1.04
N MET A 671 3.54 27.73 -0.22
CA MET A 671 2.23 27.34 0.34
C MET A 671 1.18 27.10 -0.75
N ASN A 672 1.22 27.89 -1.83
CA ASN A 672 0.32 27.72 -2.98
C ASN A 672 0.72 26.54 -3.88
N SER A 673 2.00 26.17 -3.92
CA SER A 673 2.51 25.09 -4.78
C SER A 673 2.36 23.69 -4.16
N CYS A 674 2.43 23.58 -2.83
CA CYS A 674 2.29 22.32 -2.09
C CYS A 674 0.85 21.93 -1.75
N ALA A 675 -0.16 22.75 -2.09
CA ALA A 675 -1.56 22.38 -1.90
C ALA A 675 -1.93 21.21 -2.82
N PRO A 676 -2.60 20.16 -2.32
CA PRO A 676 -3.00 19.04 -3.15
C PRO A 676 -3.88 19.56 -4.29
N LYS A 677 -3.63 19.09 -5.53
CA LYS A 677 -4.37 19.50 -6.74
C LYS A 677 -5.89 19.36 -6.54
N SER A 678 -6.33 18.46 -5.67
CA SER A 678 -7.73 18.28 -5.25
C SER A 678 -8.34 19.52 -4.56
N ALA A 679 -7.58 20.24 -3.73
CA ALA A 679 -8.07 21.46 -3.08
C ALA A 679 -8.23 22.61 -4.07
N MET A 680 -7.28 22.80 -5.00
CA MET A 680 -7.39 23.80 -6.06
C MET A 680 -8.48 23.45 -7.09
N GLN A 681 -8.63 22.18 -7.46
CA GLN A 681 -9.73 21.74 -8.31
C GLN A 681 -11.08 21.86 -7.61
N PHE A 682 -11.17 21.58 -6.30
CA PHE A 682 -12.38 21.80 -5.53
C PHE A 682 -12.70 23.30 -5.44
N GLN A 683 -11.71 24.18 -5.20
CA GLN A 683 -11.90 25.63 -5.14
C GLN A 683 -12.26 26.23 -6.52
N GLN A 684 -11.68 25.72 -7.61
CA GLN A 684 -12.03 26.09 -8.99
C GLN A 684 -13.38 25.51 -9.42
N GLN A 685 -13.74 24.31 -8.97
CA GLN A 685 -15.09 23.74 -9.14
C GLN A 685 -16.11 24.50 -8.28
N LEU A 686 -15.77 24.94 -7.08
CA LEU A 686 -16.64 25.73 -6.21
C LEU A 686 -16.83 27.15 -6.77
N GLN A 687 -15.77 27.81 -7.23
CA GLN A 687 -15.86 29.13 -7.89
C GLN A 687 -16.59 29.05 -9.23
N SER A 688 -16.34 28.01 -10.05
CA SER A 688 -17.09 27.82 -11.31
C SER A 688 -18.54 27.40 -11.06
N ARG A 689 -18.84 26.65 -9.99
CA ARG A 689 -20.21 26.34 -9.56
C ARG A 689 -20.91 27.55 -8.96
N ILE A 690 -20.26 28.40 -8.18
CA ILE A 690 -20.83 29.65 -7.64
C ILE A 690 -21.15 30.61 -8.80
N THR A 691 -20.26 30.73 -9.79
CA THR A 691 -20.49 31.56 -10.99
C THR A 691 -21.59 30.96 -11.90
N LYS A 692 -21.69 29.63 -11.99
CA LYS A 692 -22.79 28.91 -12.67
C LYS A 692 -24.12 28.92 -11.90
N VAL A 693 -24.08 29.01 -10.57
CA VAL A 693 -25.27 29.13 -9.70
C VAL A 693 -25.80 30.57 -9.72
N ALA A 694 -24.93 31.58 -9.77
CA ALA A 694 -25.33 32.98 -9.94
C ALA A 694 -25.99 33.22 -11.31
N THR A 695 -25.52 32.56 -12.38
CA THR A 695 -26.14 32.60 -13.72
C THR A 695 -27.32 31.62 -13.88
N GLY A 696 -27.32 30.52 -13.11
CA GLY A 696 -28.39 29.53 -13.04
C GLY A 696 -29.63 29.99 -12.27
N LEU A 697 -29.47 30.77 -11.21
CA LEU A 697 -30.57 31.40 -10.47
C LEU A 697 -31.35 32.42 -11.32
N GLN A 698 -30.68 33.10 -12.25
CA GLN A 698 -31.36 33.95 -13.25
C GLN A 698 -32.15 33.15 -14.30
N ARG A 699 -31.78 31.88 -14.54
CA ARG A 699 -32.51 30.98 -15.48
C ARG A 699 -33.57 30.10 -14.80
N LEU A 700 -33.44 29.84 -13.50
CA LEU A 700 -34.40 29.06 -12.69
C LEU A 700 -35.67 29.83 -12.32
N ALA A 701 -35.71 31.15 -12.49
CA ALA A 701 -36.94 31.94 -12.38
C ALA A 701 -37.90 31.78 -13.58
N ILE A 702 -37.51 31.07 -14.65
CA ILE A 702 -38.25 31.05 -15.93
C ILE A 702 -38.80 29.67 -16.33
N ARG A 703 -38.39 28.55 -15.71
CA ARG A 703 -38.81 27.21 -16.16
C ARG A 703 -39.11 26.24 -15.01
N LYS A 704 -40.29 26.39 -14.41
CA LYS A 704 -40.99 25.27 -13.75
C LYS A 704 -41.96 24.66 -14.76
N THR A 705 -41.58 23.55 -15.41
CA THR A 705 -42.49 22.54 -15.97
C THR A 705 -41.70 21.31 -16.45
N LEU A 706 -42.20 20.12 -16.06
CA LEU A 706 -41.94 18.76 -16.57
C LEU A 706 -40.67 17.95 -16.15
N SER A 707 -40.90 17.04 -15.20
CA SER A 707 -40.77 15.56 -15.24
C SER A 707 -39.53 14.82 -15.83
N THR A 708 -38.84 14.12 -14.91
CA THR A 708 -38.36 12.70 -14.89
C THR A 708 -37.62 12.06 -16.08
N SER A 709 -36.34 11.68 -15.88
CA SER A 709 -35.81 10.29 -15.72
C SER A 709 -34.36 10.12 -16.24
N SER A 710 -33.52 9.39 -15.47
CA SER A 710 -32.35 8.51 -15.84
C SER A 710 -30.99 8.78 -15.14
N SER A 711 -30.59 7.80 -14.29
CA SER A 711 -29.27 7.15 -14.05
C SER A 711 -27.94 7.93 -14.11
N VAL A 712 -27.06 7.69 -13.12
CA VAL A 712 -25.59 7.43 -13.21
C VAL A 712 -25.12 6.82 -11.87
N CYS A 713 -24.41 5.68 -11.94
CA CYS A 713 -23.67 5.04 -10.84
C CYS A 713 -22.44 5.85 -10.43
N SER A 714 -22.18 5.92 -9.12
CA SER A 714 -20.93 6.41 -8.55
C SER A 714 -20.51 5.50 -7.40
N PHE A 715 -19.33 4.90 -7.52
CA PHE A 715 -18.62 4.23 -6.43
C PHE A 715 -18.38 5.22 -5.28
N THR A 716 -18.73 4.83 -4.07
CA THR A 716 -18.38 5.56 -2.85
C THR A 716 -17.85 4.61 -1.80
N PHE A 717 -16.63 4.93 -1.38
CA PHE A 717 -16.01 4.57 -0.10
C PHE A 717 -17.04 4.56 1.04
N SER A 718 -16.96 3.53 1.87
CA SER A 718 -17.82 3.30 3.02
C SER A 718 -17.90 4.55 3.92
N ARG A 719 -19.11 5.07 4.08
CA ARG A 719 -19.45 6.07 5.09
C ARG A 719 -20.51 5.42 5.99
N GLN A 720 -20.11 5.06 7.21
CA GLN A 720 -21.02 4.46 8.20
C GLN A 720 -22.01 5.49 8.80
N PRO A 721 -23.11 5.02 9.40
CA PRO A 721 -24.38 5.74 9.48
C PRO A 721 -24.43 6.74 10.64
N ASN A 722 -25.12 7.86 10.41
CA ASN A 722 -25.46 8.82 11.45
C ASN A 722 -26.41 8.17 12.47
N VAL A 723 -25.93 7.95 13.69
CA VAL A 723 -26.78 7.76 14.88
C VAL A 723 -27.48 9.09 15.16
N THR A 724 -28.81 9.11 15.00
CA THR A 724 -29.65 10.20 15.46
C THR A 724 -29.73 10.13 16.98
N THR A 725 -29.15 11.11 17.65
CA THR A 725 -29.39 11.37 19.07
C THR A 725 -30.76 12.01 19.22
N GLU A 726 -31.78 11.21 19.54
CA GLU A 726 -33.03 11.75 20.10
C GLU A 726 -32.72 12.33 21.49
N VAL A 727 -32.81 13.65 21.57
CA VAL A 727 -32.80 14.42 22.82
C VAL A 727 -34.15 14.23 23.50
N SER A 728 -34.21 13.34 24.49
CA SER A 728 -35.29 13.31 25.47
C SER A 728 -35.12 14.50 26.42
N SER A 729 -35.85 15.57 26.12
CA SER A 729 -36.04 16.71 27.02
C SER A 729 -37.20 16.43 27.96
N GLU A 730 -36.91 16.49 29.26
CA GLU A 730 -37.87 16.54 30.35
C GLU A 730 -38.92 17.64 30.12
N ASN A 731 -40.18 17.35 30.46
CA ASN A 731 -41.10 18.36 30.97
C ASN A 731 -42.19 17.74 31.84
N MET A 732 -42.05 17.98 33.15
CA MET A 732 -43.05 18.68 33.96
C MET A 732 -44.42 17.99 34.18
N ARG A 733 -44.48 17.07 35.15
CA ARG A 733 -45.32 17.15 36.38
C ARG A 733 -45.20 15.90 37.23
#